data_AF-A0A2E5EPA9-F1
#
_entry.id   AF-A0A2E5EPA9-F1
#
_cell.length_a   1.000
_cell.length_b   1.000
_cell.length_c   1.000
_cell.angle_alpha   90.00
_cell.angle_beta   90.00
_cell.angle_gamma   90.00
#
_symmetry.space_group_name_H-M   'P 1'
#
loop_
_entity.id
_entity.type
_entity.pdbx_description
1 polymer ?
#
loop_
_entity_poly.entity_id
_entity_poly.type
_entity_poly.pdbx_seq_one_letter_code
_entity_poly.pdbx_strand_id
1 'polypeptide(L)'
;DPLTFALPAYLAELIVSEDLSVIGKPSDTRAWQTVFKSLRPYGGTACLELAGDEFKQLSATITDKGFPRASLKQSDEFVLLSRSGALPGSADWTHEYGDASNTLMSRDELVKAPLGVLWFGGPAGHGDLFYNRTYWGPSMAVIEGRMFLQGLGKLTAVDVYTGRIIWQIPLKETPENNPGRLGNDFEDKIAGHHFLAVKDGVYLVNSKKTCLRIDPATGKTLAEFTLPNPEDDWGRIRVHGDLLLVSAFGISKKMGEKFGRLPLELVAMDRRSGKVVWTHQAEMSFPVVALSGDRIYAFDGAMENFYSHWKRRGQVPETLDERYITAIDADTGKQLWKHQTELVGSWLSYSSKNDVLLVSNRKTISAFRGNDGSELWKKYATGRGFRGHPERPDHMGHPENLWDKIIISNDQVLDQRGPGMAYELETGKPILRTNPITGKPISWEFTKLGHHCNYAIASPHLMTFRAGSAGYCDIDSANTSRLEGFRSGCRNSLIPANGVLNSPNMAHGCECGYSLFTSLGLVHVPDAEFWSYSALEIDPTKDRVQRLGINLGAPGDRQAKNGTLWLDHPSVGGSSPVVSIAMDGEDLRYFNQHSAFVQAGELKWVAASGVEGANSLTVSLAPAPSKPRSYTVRLHFLEPNDNQAKQRVFDVHLQGQRVLNEFDVIKAAKGSNRAIVREFKGIQASTSLKIDLKAITGRTLLAGVEIISAE
;
A
#
# COMPACT_ATOMS: atom_id res chain seq x y z
N ASP A 1 6.58 -30.70 -15.95
CA ASP A 1 7.79 -30.87 -15.12
C ASP A 1 7.59 -30.09 -13.81
N PRO A 2 7.49 -30.75 -12.65
CA PRO A 2 7.37 -30.10 -11.35
C PRO A 2 8.46 -29.05 -11.07
N LEU A 3 9.66 -29.21 -11.64
CA LEU A 3 10.78 -28.26 -11.51
C LEU A 3 10.57 -26.98 -12.34
N THR A 4 9.68 -27.01 -13.33
CA THR A 4 9.25 -25.82 -14.09
C THR A 4 8.04 -25.12 -13.46
N PHE A 5 7.33 -25.80 -12.55
CA PHE A 5 6.16 -25.27 -11.86
C PHE A 5 6.59 -24.64 -10.54
N ALA A 6 6.63 -23.31 -10.49
CA ALA A 6 6.92 -22.59 -9.25
C ALA A 6 5.70 -22.65 -8.32
N LEU A 7 5.79 -23.44 -7.25
CA LEU A 7 4.80 -23.44 -6.17
C LEU A 7 4.63 -22.00 -5.62
N PRO A 8 3.40 -21.56 -5.30
CA PRO A 8 3.17 -20.27 -4.69
C PRO A 8 4.00 -20.09 -3.40
N ALA A 9 4.44 -18.85 -3.15
CA ALA A 9 5.14 -18.54 -1.92
C ALA A 9 4.23 -18.75 -0.70
N TYR A 10 4.77 -19.23 0.41
CA TYR A 10 4.11 -19.31 1.72
C TYR A 10 2.85 -20.19 1.81
N LEU A 11 2.54 -20.97 0.77
CA LEU A 11 1.34 -21.79 0.69
C LEU A 11 1.30 -22.93 1.72
N ALA A 12 2.45 -23.54 2.00
CA ALA A 12 2.49 -24.86 2.63
C ALA A 12 2.81 -24.81 4.12
N GLU A 13 1.90 -25.34 4.95
CA GLU A 13 2.18 -25.68 6.34
C GLU A 13 3.02 -26.95 6.45
N LEU A 14 2.80 -27.91 5.55
CA LEU A 14 3.54 -29.15 5.45
C LEU A 14 3.82 -29.48 3.98
N ILE A 15 5.06 -29.82 3.66
CA ILE A 15 5.45 -30.44 2.40
C ILE A 15 6.00 -31.83 2.72
N VAL A 16 5.51 -32.84 2.01
CA VAL A 16 6.02 -34.20 2.03
C VAL A 16 6.27 -34.65 0.60
N SER A 17 7.22 -35.55 0.39
CA SER A 17 7.43 -36.19 -0.91
C SER A 17 7.89 -37.62 -0.70
N GLU A 18 7.30 -38.56 -1.45
CA GLU A 18 7.74 -39.96 -1.53
C GLU A 18 8.95 -40.13 -2.47
N ASP A 19 9.12 -39.22 -3.44
CA ASP A 19 10.23 -39.22 -4.38
C ASP A 19 11.01 -37.90 -4.25
N LEU A 20 12.25 -37.96 -3.76
CA LEU A 20 13.09 -36.78 -3.61
C LEU A 20 13.84 -36.42 -4.90
N SER A 21 13.90 -37.32 -5.89
CA SER A 21 14.55 -37.05 -7.17
C SER A 21 13.88 -35.88 -7.92
N VAL A 22 12.59 -35.66 -7.67
CA VAL A 22 11.82 -34.54 -8.24
C VAL A 22 12.12 -33.18 -7.62
N ILE A 23 12.73 -33.14 -6.43
CA ILE A 23 13.14 -31.90 -5.77
C ILE A 23 14.55 -31.50 -6.26
N GLY A 24 15.39 -32.48 -6.60
CA GLY A 24 16.79 -32.26 -6.96
C GLY A 24 17.75 -32.69 -5.84
N LYS A 25 19.05 -32.57 -6.11
CA LYS A 25 20.09 -33.04 -5.16
C LYS A 25 20.10 -32.18 -3.89
N PRO A 26 20.47 -32.73 -2.71
CA PRO A 26 20.69 -31.96 -1.48
C PRO A 26 21.62 -30.73 -1.63
N SER A 27 22.58 -30.81 -2.55
CA SER A 27 23.51 -29.72 -2.87
C SER A 27 22.97 -28.68 -3.85
N ASP A 28 21.76 -28.84 -4.39
CA ASP A 28 21.15 -27.89 -5.33
C ASP A 28 20.44 -26.75 -4.58
N THR A 29 21.19 -25.69 -4.30
CA THR A 29 20.68 -24.51 -3.57
C THR A 29 19.41 -23.94 -4.19
N ARG A 30 19.27 -23.90 -5.52
CA ARG A 30 18.12 -23.28 -6.19
C ARG A 30 16.86 -24.11 -6.02
N ALA A 31 16.99 -25.43 -6.09
CA ALA A 31 15.85 -26.31 -5.94
C ALA A 31 15.32 -26.29 -4.49
N TRP A 32 16.22 -26.32 -3.50
CA TRP A 32 15.83 -26.18 -2.09
C TRP A 32 15.30 -24.80 -1.72
N GLN A 33 15.78 -23.72 -2.37
CA GLN A 33 15.18 -22.40 -2.24
C GLN A 33 13.73 -22.38 -2.74
N THR A 34 13.40 -23.15 -3.78
CA THR A 34 12.02 -23.27 -4.29
C THR A 34 11.11 -23.92 -3.25
N VAL A 35 11.53 -25.06 -2.68
CA VAL A 35 10.80 -25.72 -1.58
C VAL A 35 10.64 -24.78 -0.39
N PHE A 36 11.75 -24.18 0.07
CA PHE A 36 11.75 -23.30 1.23
C PHE A 36 10.90 -22.03 1.02
N LYS A 37 10.84 -21.48 -0.19
CA LYS A 37 9.98 -20.33 -0.55
C LYS A 37 8.50 -20.66 -0.37
N SER A 38 8.09 -21.90 -0.63
CA SER A 38 6.69 -22.33 -0.49
C SER A 38 6.28 -22.63 0.95
N LEU A 39 7.25 -22.88 1.84
CA LEU A 39 6.95 -23.05 3.26
C LEU A 39 6.40 -21.75 3.87
N ARG A 40 5.26 -21.88 4.54
CA ARG A 40 4.60 -20.82 5.29
C ARG A 40 5.51 -20.29 6.40
N PRO A 41 5.67 -18.97 6.57
CA PRO A 41 6.37 -18.39 7.72
C PRO A 41 5.69 -18.77 9.05
N TYR A 42 6.43 -18.71 10.15
CA TYR A 42 5.97 -19.13 11.48
C TYR A 42 5.57 -20.60 11.62
N GLY A 43 6.25 -21.53 10.91
CA GLY A 43 6.19 -22.96 11.23
C GLY A 43 5.97 -23.91 10.05
N GLY A 44 5.81 -23.41 8.82
CA GLY A 44 5.74 -24.26 7.64
C GLY A 44 6.96 -25.17 7.54
N THR A 45 6.74 -26.46 7.36
CA THR A 45 7.79 -27.49 7.46
C THR A 45 7.77 -28.44 6.27
N ALA A 46 8.91 -28.72 5.67
CA ALA A 46 9.09 -29.86 4.78
C ALA A 46 9.59 -31.05 5.61
N CYS A 47 8.88 -32.17 5.54
CA CYS A 47 9.24 -33.45 6.16
C CYS A 47 9.61 -34.43 5.05
N LEU A 48 10.90 -34.74 4.93
CA LEU A 48 11.45 -35.45 3.77
C LEU A 48 12.38 -36.58 4.25
N GLU A 49 12.31 -37.74 3.61
CA GLU A 49 13.10 -38.92 3.98
C GLU A 49 14.55 -38.78 3.48
N LEU A 50 15.44 -38.24 4.31
CA LEU A 50 16.84 -37.95 4.00
C LEU A 50 17.73 -38.45 5.14
N ALA A 51 18.72 -39.28 4.85
CA ALA A 51 19.59 -39.86 5.85
C ALA A 51 21.08 -39.76 5.50
N GLY A 52 21.93 -39.93 6.53
CA GLY A 52 23.38 -40.04 6.37
C GLY A 52 24.02 -38.82 5.70
N ASP A 53 24.66 -39.04 4.56
CA ASP A 53 25.43 -37.99 3.86
C ASP A 53 24.55 -36.96 3.16
N GLU A 54 23.31 -37.30 2.78
CA GLU A 54 22.39 -36.35 2.17
C GLU A 54 21.94 -35.27 3.15
N PHE A 55 21.73 -35.63 4.42
CA PHE A 55 21.46 -34.66 5.49
C PHE A 55 22.62 -33.70 5.69
N LYS A 56 23.87 -34.18 5.67
CA LYS A 56 25.06 -33.32 5.79
C LYS A 56 25.16 -32.34 4.63
N GLN A 57 24.91 -32.82 3.40
CA GLN A 57 24.90 -31.97 2.20
C GLN A 57 23.82 -30.90 2.30
N LEU A 58 22.58 -31.28 2.65
CA LEU A 58 21.48 -30.33 2.81
C LEU A 58 21.76 -29.32 3.94
N SER A 59 22.34 -29.78 5.05
CA SER A 59 22.74 -28.91 6.17
C SER A 59 23.72 -27.83 5.71
N ALA A 60 24.72 -28.19 4.90
CA ALA A 60 25.64 -27.23 4.31
C ALA A 60 24.92 -26.23 3.38
N THR A 61 24.04 -26.72 2.50
CA THR A 61 23.22 -25.89 1.59
C THR A 61 22.35 -24.88 2.36
N ILE A 62 21.77 -25.28 3.49
CA ILE A 62 20.82 -24.44 4.25
C ILE A 62 21.53 -23.39 5.11
N THR A 63 22.82 -23.58 5.44
CA THR A 63 23.60 -22.53 6.12
C THR A 63 23.90 -21.30 5.24
N ASP A 64 23.59 -21.35 3.95
CA ASP A 64 23.75 -20.24 3.02
C ASP A 64 22.77 -19.08 3.25
N LYS A 65 23.12 -17.90 2.73
CA LYS A 65 22.34 -16.64 2.78
C LYS A 65 20.95 -16.69 2.09
N GLY A 66 20.49 -17.85 1.63
CA GLY A 66 19.21 -18.06 0.95
C GLY A 66 18.08 -18.63 1.82
N PHE A 67 18.38 -19.04 3.07
CA PHE A 67 17.43 -19.76 3.93
C PHE A 67 17.19 -19.03 5.26
N PRO A 68 16.66 -17.79 5.22
CA PRO A 68 16.49 -16.99 6.42
C PRO A 68 15.57 -17.68 7.44
N ARG A 69 16.07 -17.83 8.66
CA ARG A 69 15.38 -18.49 9.78
C ARG A 69 14.92 -19.91 9.46
N ALA A 70 15.65 -20.60 8.58
CA ALA A 70 15.49 -22.03 8.43
C ALA A 70 15.94 -22.75 9.71
N SER A 71 15.16 -23.75 10.11
CA SER A 71 15.56 -24.73 11.12
C SER A 71 15.59 -26.08 10.42
N LEU A 72 16.72 -26.77 10.51
CA LEU A 72 16.85 -28.13 10.01
C LEU A 72 17.03 -29.07 11.19
N LYS A 73 16.19 -30.10 11.29
CA LYS A 73 16.28 -31.13 12.34
C LYS A 73 16.15 -32.50 11.71
N GLN A 74 16.98 -33.44 12.16
CA GLN A 74 16.83 -34.86 11.82
C GLN A 74 15.97 -35.55 12.88
N SER A 75 15.03 -36.39 12.45
CA SER A 75 14.16 -37.21 13.28
C SER A 75 14.05 -38.59 12.62
N ASP A 76 14.83 -39.55 13.10
CA ASP A 76 14.98 -40.88 12.50
C ASP A 76 15.40 -40.82 11.02
N GLU A 77 14.57 -41.35 10.11
CA GLU A 77 14.75 -41.32 8.66
C GLU A 77 14.31 -40.00 8.01
N PHE A 78 13.65 -39.12 8.77
CA PHE A 78 13.13 -37.85 8.28
C PHE A 78 14.01 -36.65 8.62
N VAL A 79 13.97 -35.67 7.73
CA VAL A 79 14.52 -34.33 7.92
C VAL A 79 13.38 -33.33 7.88
N LEU A 80 13.35 -32.49 8.91
CA LEU A 80 12.39 -31.41 9.09
C LEU A 80 13.08 -30.08 8.76
N LEU A 81 12.80 -29.55 7.57
CA LEU A 81 13.18 -28.19 7.18
C LEU A 81 12.01 -27.25 7.45
N SER A 82 12.13 -26.41 8.48
CA SER A 82 11.08 -25.47 8.88
C SER A 82 11.47 -24.02 8.60
N ARG A 83 10.52 -23.21 8.13
CA ARG A 83 10.64 -21.75 8.09
C ARG A 83 10.10 -21.15 9.40
N SER A 84 11.00 -20.68 10.25
CA SER A 84 10.65 -20.20 11.58
C SER A 84 10.55 -18.68 11.63
N GLY A 85 9.47 -18.14 12.21
CA GLY A 85 9.33 -16.71 12.46
C GLY A 85 9.12 -15.85 11.21
N ALA A 86 9.38 -14.54 11.38
CA ALA A 86 9.14 -13.50 10.40
C ALA A 86 10.01 -13.58 9.14
N LEU A 87 9.48 -13.10 8.03
CA LEU A 87 10.25 -12.90 6.81
C LEU A 87 11.25 -11.73 6.99
N PRO A 88 12.51 -11.84 6.54
CA PRO A 88 13.42 -10.70 6.53
C PRO A 88 12.84 -9.54 5.72
N GLY A 89 12.90 -8.32 6.26
CA GLY A 89 12.31 -7.13 5.64
C GLY A 89 10.80 -6.99 5.87
N SER A 90 10.12 -7.98 6.46
CA SER A 90 8.73 -7.79 6.89
C SER A 90 8.63 -7.02 8.20
N ALA A 91 7.49 -6.37 8.40
CA ALA A 91 7.21 -5.62 9.63
C ALA A 91 5.80 -5.88 10.17
N ASP A 92 5.62 -5.56 11.44
CA ASP A 92 4.34 -5.61 12.13
C ASP A 92 3.56 -4.29 11.96
N TRP A 93 2.23 -4.37 11.99
CA TRP A 93 1.31 -3.23 12.09
C TRP A 93 0.60 -3.31 13.46
N THR A 94 1.15 -2.61 14.45
CA THR A 94 0.86 -2.87 15.86
C THR A 94 -0.30 -2.03 16.40
N HIS A 95 -0.43 -0.80 15.89
CA HIS A 95 -1.41 0.18 16.33
C HIS A 95 -2.31 0.60 15.16
N GLU A 96 -3.45 1.23 15.46
CA GLU A 96 -4.41 1.70 14.47
C GLU A 96 -3.78 2.52 13.33
N TYR A 97 -2.74 3.31 13.66
CA TYR A 97 -2.02 4.18 12.73
C TYR A 97 -0.57 3.75 12.47
N GLY A 98 -0.31 2.45 12.53
CA GLY A 98 0.98 1.83 12.24
C GLY A 98 1.71 1.48 13.53
N ASP A 99 2.11 2.52 14.24
CA ASP A 99 2.87 2.46 15.49
C ASP A 99 2.35 3.49 16.50
N ALA A 100 2.93 3.49 17.71
CA ALA A 100 2.56 4.42 18.78
C ALA A 100 2.84 5.90 18.44
N SER A 101 3.61 6.17 17.38
CA SER A 101 4.00 7.50 16.91
C SER A 101 3.13 8.05 15.78
N ASN A 102 2.07 7.32 15.40
CA ASN A 102 1.09 7.68 14.37
C ASN A 102 1.71 7.97 13.00
N THR A 103 2.75 7.23 12.59
CA THR A 103 3.43 7.49 11.31
C THR A 103 2.56 7.24 10.08
N LEU A 104 1.52 6.39 10.20
CA LEU A 104 0.76 5.82 9.08
C LEU A 104 1.63 5.08 8.05
N MET A 105 2.83 4.67 8.46
CA MET A 105 3.81 4.02 7.60
C MET A 105 4.14 2.63 8.16
N SER A 106 3.93 1.61 7.34
CA SER A 106 4.45 0.27 7.58
C SER A 106 5.94 0.25 7.24
N ARG A 107 6.71 -0.53 8.00
CA ARG A 107 8.13 -0.78 7.72
C ARG A 107 8.37 -2.03 6.87
N ASP A 108 7.31 -2.57 6.27
CA ASP A 108 7.37 -3.80 5.47
C ASP A 108 7.94 -3.53 4.06
N GLU A 109 9.13 -4.07 3.77
CA GLU A 109 9.88 -3.92 2.52
C GLU A 109 9.49 -4.96 1.45
N LEU A 110 8.63 -5.95 1.78
CA LEU A 110 8.34 -7.06 0.88
C LEU A 110 7.09 -6.80 0.04
N VAL A 111 6.17 -5.97 0.54
CA VAL A 111 4.93 -5.62 -0.17
C VAL A 111 5.22 -4.54 -1.20
N LYS A 112 5.28 -4.94 -2.47
CA LYS A 112 5.48 -4.04 -3.62
C LYS A 112 4.83 -4.56 -4.89
N ALA A 113 4.54 -3.65 -5.81
CA ALA A 113 4.00 -4.00 -7.12
C ALA A 113 5.05 -4.74 -7.99
N PRO A 114 4.62 -5.63 -8.90
CA PRO A 114 3.24 -6.09 -9.09
C PRO A 114 2.78 -7.02 -7.95
N LEU A 115 1.49 -6.98 -7.65
CA LEU A 115 0.87 -7.80 -6.61
C LEU A 115 0.13 -8.98 -7.23
N GLY A 116 0.26 -10.16 -6.65
CA GLY A 116 -0.51 -11.35 -6.99
C GLY A 116 -1.23 -11.92 -5.76
N VAL A 117 -2.24 -12.75 -6.00
CA VAL A 117 -3.05 -13.37 -4.94
C VAL A 117 -2.27 -14.48 -4.24
N LEU A 118 -2.15 -14.36 -2.91
CA LEU A 118 -1.67 -15.44 -2.04
C LEU A 118 -2.84 -16.36 -1.65
N TRP A 119 -3.93 -15.77 -1.17
CA TRP A 119 -5.20 -16.44 -0.86
C TRP A 119 -6.36 -15.45 -1.01
N PHE A 120 -7.57 -15.96 -1.22
CA PHE A 120 -8.78 -15.15 -1.28
C PHE A 120 -9.95 -15.89 -0.63
N GLY A 121 -10.81 -15.16 0.08
CA GLY A 121 -12.02 -15.69 0.71
C GLY A 121 -11.78 -16.61 1.90
N GLY A 122 -12.51 -17.72 1.93
CA GLY A 122 -12.50 -18.67 3.05
C GLY A 122 -13.08 -18.09 4.34
N PRO A 123 -12.74 -18.67 5.50
CA PRO A 123 -13.23 -18.24 6.81
C PRO A 123 -12.95 -16.75 7.10
N ALA A 124 -11.78 -16.24 6.72
CA ALA A 124 -11.44 -14.82 6.86
C ALA A 124 -12.34 -13.87 6.05
N GLY A 125 -13.02 -14.36 5.01
CA GLY A 125 -13.93 -13.57 4.18
C GLY A 125 -15.36 -13.48 4.72
N HIS A 126 -15.69 -14.23 5.77
CA HIS A 126 -17.05 -14.35 6.28
C HIS A 126 -17.54 -13.02 6.89
N GLY A 127 -18.77 -12.62 6.55
CA GLY A 127 -19.29 -11.28 6.88
C GLY A 127 -19.43 -11.00 8.38
N ASP A 128 -19.65 -12.04 9.18
CA ASP A 128 -19.81 -11.94 10.64
C ASP A 128 -18.51 -11.56 11.39
N LEU A 129 -17.37 -11.54 10.71
CA LEU A 129 -16.08 -11.07 11.22
C LEU A 129 -15.94 -9.54 11.15
N PHE A 130 -16.89 -8.87 10.51
CA PHE A 130 -16.83 -7.43 10.22
C PHE A 130 -18.08 -6.72 10.70
N TYR A 131 -17.92 -5.50 11.20
CA TYR A 131 -19.04 -4.57 11.28
C TYR A 131 -19.47 -4.16 9.86
N ASN A 132 -20.73 -3.76 9.69
CA ASN A 132 -21.13 -3.07 8.46
C ASN A 132 -20.24 -1.82 8.28
N ARG A 133 -19.79 -1.59 7.05
CA ARG A 133 -18.92 -0.47 6.68
C ARG A 133 -19.45 0.91 7.12
N THR A 134 -20.77 1.08 7.30
CA THR A 134 -21.37 2.36 7.68
C THR A 134 -21.10 2.73 9.14
N TYR A 135 -20.77 1.75 9.98
CA TYR A 135 -20.51 1.92 11.41
C TYR A 135 -19.04 2.25 11.72
N TRP A 136 -18.16 2.08 10.74
CA TRP A 136 -16.73 2.39 10.87
C TRP A 136 -16.09 1.70 12.08
N GLY A 137 -16.11 0.38 12.07
CA GLY A 137 -15.46 -0.44 13.08
C GLY A 137 -13.95 -0.16 13.23
N PRO A 138 -13.30 -0.74 14.24
CA PRO A 138 -11.87 -0.59 14.48
C PRO A 138 -11.03 -1.04 13.28
N SER A 139 -9.84 -0.46 13.14
CA SER A 139 -8.83 -1.01 12.21
C SER A 139 -8.35 -2.39 12.68
N MET A 140 -7.51 -3.03 11.89
CA MET A 140 -6.84 -4.27 12.29
C MET A 140 -5.44 -4.02 12.86
N ALA A 141 -4.92 -5.00 13.58
CA ALA A 141 -3.51 -5.13 13.90
C ALA A 141 -2.96 -6.40 13.24
N VAL A 142 -1.70 -6.37 12.80
CA VAL A 142 -1.02 -7.49 12.16
C VAL A 142 0.34 -7.70 12.82
N ILE A 143 0.49 -8.79 13.58
CA ILE A 143 1.75 -9.14 14.23
C ILE A 143 2.05 -10.63 14.12
N GLU A 144 3.32 -10.99 14.03
CA GLU A 144 3.79 -12.38 14.14
C GLU A 144 3.00 -13.44 13.32
N GLY A 145 2.60 -13.09 12.09
CA GLY A 145 1.84 -13.93 11.17
C GLY A 145 0.32 -13.93 11.41
N ARG A 146 -0.19 -13.01 12.23
CA ARG A 146 -1.59 -12.97 12.67
C ARG A 146 -2.20 -11.60 12.44
N MET A 147 -3.36 -11.58 11.82
CA MET A 147 -4.25 -10.44 11.67
C MET A 147 -5.37 -10.53 12.70
N PHE A 148 -5.56 -9.48 13.49
CA PHE A 148 -6.60 -9.39 14.52
C PHE A 148 -7.75 -8.52 14.03
N LEU A 149 -8.97 -9.07 14.03
CA LEU A 149 -10.17 -8.45 13.51
C LEU A 149 -11.23 -8.38 14.59
N GLN A 150 -11.82 -7.21 14.78
CA GLN A 150 -13.03 -7.06 15.60
C GLN A 150 -14.27 -7.06 14.71
N GLY A 151 -15.16 -8.00 14.99
CA GLY A 151 -16.51 -8.07 14.45
C GLY A 151 -17.52 -7.94 15.58
N LEU A 152 -18.81 -7.99 15.25
CA LEU A 152 -19.86 -7.85 16.25
C LEU A 152 -19.73 -8.91 17.36
N GLY A 153 -19.43 -8.46 18.58
CA GLY A 153 -19.32 -9.30 19.76
C GLY A 153 -18.17 -10.30 19.73
N LYS A 154 -17.09 -10.04 18.97
CA LYS A 154 -15.96 -10.97 18.85
C LYS A 154 -14.64 -10.29 18.49
N LEU A 155 -13.56 -10.90 18.95
CA LEU A 155 -12.20 -10.67 18.45
C LEU A 155 -11.71 -11.97 17.84
N THR A 156 -11.21 -11.90 16.62
CA THR A 156 -10.77 -13.05 15.83
C THR A 156 -9.30 -12.87 15.43
N ALA A 157 -8.48 -13.90 15.65
CA ALA A 157 -7.16 -14.00 15.07
C ALA A 157 -7.19 -14.83 13.80
N VAL A 158 -6.65 -14.29 12.72
CA VAL A 158 -6.60 -14.88 11.39
C VAL A 158 -5.15 -15.00 10.97
N ASP A 159 -4.77 -16.11 10.39
CA ASP A 159 -3.44 -16.30 9.80
C ASP A 159 -3.29 -15.49 8.50
N VAL A 160 -2.27 -14.62 8.45
CA VAL A 160 -2.02 -13.74 7.30
C VAL A 160 -1.63 -14.49 6.03
N TYR A 161 -1.11 -15.71 6.15
CA TYR A 161 -0.60 -16.48 5.01
C TYR A 161 -1.62 -17.43 4.40
N THR A 162 -2.71 -17.75 5.13
CA THR A 162 -3.71 -18.73 4.66
C THR A 162 -5.16 -18.24 4.74
N GLY A 163 -5.45 -17.16 5.49
CA GLY A 163 -6.82 -16.71 5.73
C GLY A 163 -7.62 -17.63 6.67
N ARG A 164 -6.96 -18.57 7.37
CA ARG A 164 -7.60 -19.45 8.35
C ARG A 164 -7.79 -18.73 9.69
N ILE A 165 -8.91 -19.00 10.34
CA ILE A 165 -9.14 -18.56 11.73
C ILE A 165 -8.26 -19.43 12.64
N ILE A 166 -7.47 -18.77 13.49
CA ILE A 166 -6.62 -19.43 14.50
C ILE A 166 -7.43 -19.62 15.79
N TRP A 167 -8.04 -18.53 16.26
CA TRP A 167 -8.91 -18.53 17.42
C TRP A 167 -9.91 -17.38 17.32
N GLN A 168 -10.98 -17.47 18.10
CA GLN A 168 -11.98 -16.44 18.25
C GLN A 168 -12.44 -16.39 19.71
N ILE A 169 -12.54 -15.19 20.27
CA ILE A 169 -13.08 -14.98 21.62
C ILE A 169 -14.34 -14.10 21.56
N PRO A 170 -15.30 -14.33 22.47
CA PRO A 170 -16.47 -13.47 22.58
C PRO A 170 -16.08 -12.11 23.19
N LEU A 171 -16.65 -11.04 22.64
CA LEU A 171 -16.63 -9.69 23.22
C LEU A 171 -18.04 -9.28 23.60
N LYS A 172 -18.19 -8.67 24.77
CA LYS A 172 -19.45 -8.07 25.19
C LYS A 172 -19.48 -6.60 24.76
N GLU A 173 -20.44 -6.23 23.92
CA GLU A 173 -20.70 -4.83 23.59
C GLU A 173 -21.67 -4.22 24.62
N THR A 174 -21.39 -3.02 25.13
CA THR A 174 -22.34 -2.27 25.96
C THR A 174 -22.53 -0.85 25.43
N PRO A 175 -23.66 -0.19 25.73
CA PRO A 175 -23.98 1.14 25.19
C PRO A 175 -23.04 2.27 25.63
N GLU A 176 -22.32 2.09 26.74
CA GLU A 176 -21.68 3.20 27.48
C GLU A 176 -20.17 3.34 27.26
N ASN A 177 -19.52 2.39 26.55
CA ASN A 177 -18.06 2.25 26.61
C ASN A 177 -17.39 2.32 25.23
N ASN A 178 -16.83 3.48 24.86
CA ASN A 178 -15.71 3.62 23.89
C ASN A 178 -15.27 5.09 23.71
N PRO A 179 -14.84 5.80 24.76
CA PRO A 179 -14.30 7.15 24.56
C PRO A 179 -13.00 7.11 23.75
N GLY A 180 -12.73 8.17 23.01
CA GLY A 180 -11.53 8.26 22.17
C GLY A 180 -11.61 7.51 20.83
N ARG A 181 -12.65 6.69 20.60
CA ARG A 181 -12.92 6.02 19.31
C ARG A 181 -13.71 6.94 18.38
N LEU A 182 -13.32 6.94 17.12
CA LEU A 182 -13.98 7.66 16.04
C LEU A 182 -14.80 6.68 15.20
N GLY A 183 -16.12 6.77 15.26
CA GLY A 183 -17.04 5.86 14.58
C GLY A 183 -18.43 6.44 14.38
N ASN A 184 -19.28 5.71 13.66
CA ASN A 184 -20.71 5.98 13.57
C ASN A 184 -21.44 5.05 14.53
N ASP A 185 -22.65 5.43 14.90
CA ASP A 185 -23.50 4.63 15.76
C ASP A 185 -24.01 3.40 15.00
N PHE A 186 -23.76 2.23 15.58
CA PHE A 186 -24.33 0.92 15.29
C PHE A 186 -25.36 0.59 16.35
N GLU A 187 -26.65 0.55 15.99
CA GLU A 187 -27.72 0.26 16.96
C GLU A 187 -27.61 1.15 18.22
N ASP A 188 -27.40 2.47 17.98
CA ASP A 188 -27.16 3.50 19.01
C ASP A 188 -25.87 3.33 19.83
N LYS A 189 -24.83 2.66 19.29
CA LYS A 189 -23.54 2.40 19.96
C LYS A 189 -22.34 2.57 19.03
N ILE A 190 -21.23 3.11 19.51
CA ILE A 190 -19.99 3.14 18.72
C ILE A 190 -19.47 1.71 18.49
N ALA A 191 -19.23 1.34 17.23
CA ALA A 191 -18.88 -0.04 16.86
C ALA A 191 -17.49 -0.47 17.35
N GLY A 192 -17.40 -1.45 18.25
CA GLY A 192 -16.14 -2.11 18.62
C GLY A 192 -15.14 -1.26 19.40
N HIS A 193 -14.19 -1.95 20.04
CA HIS A 193 -13.33 -1.37 21.08
C HIS A 193 -11.97 -0.91 20.58
N HIS A 194 -11.30 -0.05 21.34
CA HIS A 194 -9.89 0.25 21.07
C HIS A 194 -8.99 -0.94 21.44
N PHE A 195 -8.09 -1.30 20.53
CA PHE A 195 -7.08 -2.32 20.78
C PHE A 195 -5.80 -2.06 20.00
N LEU A 196 -4.73 -2.72 20.44
CA LEU A 196 -3.45 -2.83 19.73
C LEU A 196 -2.91 -4.24 19.94
N ALA A 197 -1.98 -4.66 19.08
CA ALA A 197 -1.28 -5.92 19.25
C ALA A 197 0.23 -5.69 19.16
N VAL A 198 0.95 -6.20 20.16
CA VAL A 198 2.41 -6.34 20.14
C VAL A 198 2.76 -7.78 20.53
N LYS A 199 4.00 -8.18 20.29
CA LYS A 199 4.48 -9.56 20.51
C LYS A 199 4.05 -10.19 21.84
N ASP A 200 3.98 -9.42 22.92
CA ASP A 200 3.70 -9.94 24.26
C ASP A 200 2.22 -9.85 24.68
N GLY A 201 1.34 -9.31 23.84
CA GLY A 201 -0.06 -9.14 24.19
C GLY A 201 -0.88 -8.39 23.13
N VAL A 202 -2.12 -8.82 22.98
CA VAL A 202 -3.21 -7.98 22.46
C VAL A 202 -3.78 -7.22 23.65
N TYR A 203 -3.71 -5.90 23.61
CA TYR A 203 -4.26 -5.03 24.64
C TYR A 203 -5.59 -4.50 24.13
N LEU A 204 -6.68 -4.80 24.84
CA LEU A 204 -8.05 -4.52 24.42
C LEU A 204 -8.79 -3.81 25.55
N VAL A 205 -9.22 -2.58 25.31
CA VAL A 205 -10.18 -1.92 26.21
C VAL A 205 -11.53 -2.61 26.06
N ASN A 206 -12.20 -2.95 27.15
CA ASN A 206 -13.49 -3.65 27.08
C ASN A 206 -14.63 -2.80 27.66
N SER A 207 -15.85 -3.34 27.51
CA SER A 207 -17.09 -2.77 28.03
C SER A 207 -17.25 -2.78 29.56
N LYS A 208 -16.20 -3.09 30.32
CA LYS A 208 -16.18 -3.00 31.78
C LYS A 208 -15.23 -1.90 32.29
N LYS A 209 -14.75 -1.02 31.40
CA LYS A 209 -13.73 -0.01 31.72
C LYS A 209 -12.43 -0.64 32.22
N THR A 210 -12.03 -1.74 31.60
CA THR A 210 -10.75 -2.43 31.88
C THR A 210 -9.99 -2.68 30.59
N CYS A 211 -8.67 -2.83 30.70
CA CYS A 211 -7.84 -3.29 29.59
C CYS A 211 -7.48 -4.76 29.81
N LEU A 212 -7.92 -5.62 28.89
CA LEU A 212 -7.52 -7.02 28.84
C LEU A 212 -6.18 -7.12 28.11
N ARG A 213 -5.23 -7.82 28.73
CA ARG A 213 -4.03 -8.32 28.05
C ARG A 213 -4.29 -9.77 27.64
N ILE A 214 -4.33 -10.03 26.35
CA ILE A 214 -4.69 -11.33 25.76
C ILE A 214 -3.47 -11.91 25.06
N ASP A 215 -3.24 -13.21 25.20
CA ASP A 215 -2.21 -13.96 24.47
C ASP A 215 -2.49 -13.89 22.96
N PRO A 216 -1.60 -13.31 22.12
CA PRO A 216 -1.83 -13.20 20.69
C PRO A 216 -1.94 -14.55 19.97
N ALA A 217 -1.29 -15.60 20.48
CA ALA A 217 -1.25 -16.91 19.89
C ALA A 217 -2.48 -17.77 20.24
N THR A 218 -3.03 -17.60 21.45
CA THR A 218 -4.11 -18.49 21.95
C THR A 218 -5.44 -17.81 22.24
N GLY A 219 -5.50 -16.48 22.30
CA GLY A 219 -6.71 -15.74 22.69
C GLY A 219 -7.03 -15.83 24.18
N LYS A 220 -6.13 -16.37 25.02
CA LYS A 220 -6.37 -16.47 26.47
C LYS A 220 -6.09 -15.13 27.13
N THR A 221 -6.98 -14.68 28.01
CA THR A 221 -6.70 -13.52 28.86
C THR A 221 -5.57 -13.84 29.83
N LEU A 222 -4.50 -13.05 29.77
CA LEU A 222 -3.31 -13.15 30.61
C LEU A 222 -3.41 -12.24 31.85
N ALA A 223 -3.99 -11.05 31.69
CA ALA A 223 -4.20 -10.10 32.77
C ALA A 223 -5.36 -9.13 32.44
N GLU A 224 -5.85 -8.45 33.48
CA GLU A 224 -6.86 -7.39 33.39
C GLU A 224 -6.37 -6.19 34.20
N PHE A 225 -6.39 -5.01 33.58
CA PHE A 225 -5.89 -3.77 34.17
C PHE A 225 -7.03 -2.77 34.35
N THR A 226 -6.95 -1.98 35.42
CA THR A 226 -7.92 -0.95 35.79
C THR A 226 -7.24 0.42 35.85
N LEU A 227 -7.99 1.49 35.57
CA LEU A 227 -7.50 2.84 35.82
C LEU A 227 -7.39 3.11 37.33
N PRO A 228 -6.54 4.06 37.76
CA PRO A 228 -6.43 4.46 39.17
C PRO A 228 -7.75 4.97 39.73
N ASN A 229 -8.51 5.71 38.91
CA ASN A 229 -9.83 6.22 39.23
C ASN A 229 -10.90 5.37 38.52
N PRO A 230 -11.77 4.65 39.26
CA PRO A 230 -12.82 3.81 38.67
C PRO A 230 -13.89 4.56 37.87
N GLU A 231 -14.05 5.86 38.09
CA GLU A 231 -15.03 6.70 37.38
C GLU A 231 -14.54 7.17 36.01
N ASP A 232 -13.23 7.08 35.77
CA ASP A 232 -12.64 7.43 34.49
C ASP A 232 -12.82 6.31 33.48
N ASP A 233 -12.87 6.69 32.21
CA ASP A 233 -12.99 5.74 31.11
C ASP A 233 -11.67 5.61 30.36
N TRP A 234 -11.40 4.42 29.85
CA TRP A 234 -10.22 4.13 29.04
C TRP A 234 -10.35 4.74 27.64
N GLY A 235 -9.44 5.64 27.30
CA GLY A 235 -9.26 6.13 25.94
C GLY A 235 -8.37 5.24 25.07
N ARG A 236 -7.80 5.84 24.01
CA ARG A 236 -6.83 5.17 23.15
C ARG A 236 -5.58 4.77 23.94
N ILE A 237 -5.23 3.49 23.88
CA ILE A 237 -4.00 2.93 24.47
C ILE A 237 -2.83 2.93 23.46
N ARG A 238 -1.60 3.01 23.97
CA ARG A 238 -0.34 2.89 23.20
C ARG A 238 0.66 2.04 23.97
N VAL A 239 1.47 1.28 23.24
CA VAL A 239 2.58 0.52 23.80
C VAL A 239 3.89 0.94 23.15
N HIS A 240 4.88 1.28 23.98
CA HIS A 240 6.26 1.50 23.57
C HIS A 240 7.20 1.03 24.67
N GLY A 241 8.23 0.25 24.32
CA GLY A 241 9.08 -0.39 25.33
C GLY A 241 8.24 -1.24 26.30
N ASP A 242 8.40 -1.02 27.59
CA ASP A 242 7.61 -1.69 28.64
C ASP A 242 6.42 -0.87 29.16
N LEU A 243 6.13 0.27 28.54
CA LEU A 243 5.06 1.17 28.96
C LEU A 243 3.76 0.89 28.19
N LEU A 244 2.65 0.80 28.93
CA LEU A 244 1.29 0.96 28.44
C LEU A 244 0.81 2.37 28.81
N LEU A 245 0.63 3.23 27.81
CA LEU A 245 0.14 4.59 27.98
C LEU A 245 -1.34 4.65 27.63
N VAL A 246 -2.16 5.22 28.50
CA VAL A 246 -3.60 5.42 28.27
C VAL A 246 -3.99 6.88 28.53
N SER A 247 -4.86 7.41 27.68
CA SER A 247 -5.59 8.65 27.97
C SER A 247 -6.83 8.32 28.82
N ALA A 248 -6.90 8.83 30.05
CA ALA A 248 -8.04 8.64 30.94
C ALA A 248 -9.08 9.74 30.70
N PHE A 249 -10.32 9.32 30.43
CA PHE A 249 -11.43 10.21 30.09
C PHE A 249 -12.32 10.50 31.29
N GLY A 250 -12.56 11.78 31.56
CA GLY A 250 -13.41 12.26 32.66
C GLY A 250 -14.14 13.56 32.29
N ILE A 251 -14.90 14.10 33.24
CA ILE A 251 -15.57 15.41 33.09
C ILE A 251 -14.67 16.50 33.67
N SER A 252 -14.37 17.51 32.87
CA SER A 252 -13.50 18.61 33.31
C SER A 252 -14.20 19.50 34.33
N LYS A 253 -13.61 19.66 35.51
CA LYS A 253 -14.07 20.66 36.49
C LYS A 253 -13.90 22.10 36.00
N LYS A 254 -12.90 22.34 35.14
CA LYS A 254 -12.56 23.67 34.60
C LYS A 254 -13.51 24.08 33.46
N MET A 255 -13.86 23.14 32.59
CA MET A 255 -14.63 23.42 31.36
C MET A 255 -16.10 22.99 31.44
N GLY A 256 -16.49 22.25 32.48
CA GLY A 256 -17.85 21.75 32.67
C GLY A 256 -18.27 20.72 31.61
N GLU A 257 -19.58 20.53 31.47
CA GLU A 257 -20.16 19.48 30.60
C GLU A 257 -20.20 19.85 29.10
N LYS A 258 -19.92 21.11 28.73
CA LYS A 258 -20.03 21.60 27.33
C LYS A 258 -19.23 20.74 26.35
N PHE A 259 -18.03 20.31 26.75
CA PHE A 259 -17.11 19.52 25.93
C PHE A 259 -17.31 18.00 26.09
N GLY A 260 -18.27 17.58 26.92
CA GLY A 260 -18.47 16.18 27.28
C GLY A 260 -17.28 15.60 28.07
N ARG A 261 -17.06 14.29 27.93
CA ARG A 261 -15.91 13.60 28.53
C ARG A 261 -14.66 13.84 27.69
N LEU A 262 -13.60 14.30 28.33
CA LEU A 262 -12.33 14.66 27.71
C LEU A 262 -11.19 13.79 28.26
N PRO A 263 -10.11 13.57 27.48
CA PRO A 263 -8.90 12.94 27.98
C PRO A 263 -8.13 13.92 28.88
N LEU A 264 -8.33 13.83 30.19
CA LEU A 264 -7.81 14.80 31.17
C LEU A 264 -6.49 14.37 31.81
N GLU A 265 -6.13 13.10 31.69
CA GLU A 265 -4.91 12.56 32.27
C GLU A 265 -4.27 11.55 31.31
N LEU A 266 -2.94 11.51 31.27
CA LEU A 266 -2.18 10.37 30.76
C LEU A 266 -1.77 9.50 31.95
N VAL A 267 -2.13 8.22 31.88
CA VAL A 267 -1.71 7.22 32.87
C VAL A 267 -0.73 6.28 32.19
N ALA A 268 0.44 6.13 32.78
CA ALA A 268 1.49 5.25 32.32
C ALA A 268 1.60 4.05 33.26
N MET A 269 1.47 2.86 32.71
CA MET A 269 1.51 1.60 33.46
C MET A 269 2.63 0.72 32.93
N ASP A 270 3.22 -0.11 33.79
CA ASP A 270 3.99 -1.26 33.33
C ASP A 270 3.04 -2.19 32.57
N ARG A 271 3.32 -2.42 31.29
CA ARG A 271 2.39 -3.13 30.40
C ARG A 271 2.15 -4.59 30.81
N ARG A 272 3.02 -5.16 31.65
CA ARG A 272 2.94 -6.58 32.03
C ARG A 272 2.09 -6.79 33.27
N SER A 273 2.27 -5.95 34.28
CA SER A 273 1.64 -6.01 35.59
C SER A 273 0.42 -5.10 35.72
N GLY A 274 0.31 -4.06 34.88
CA GLY A 274 -0.72 -3.03 35.02
C GLY A 274 -0.46 -2.03 36.15
N LYS A 275 0.69 -2.13 36.82
CA LYS A 275 1.06 -1.20 37.90
C LYS A 275 1.33 0.18 37.31
N VAL A 276 0.68 1.20 37.88
CA VAL A 276 0.93 2.60 37.53
C VAL A 276 2.38 2.96 37.85
N VAL A 277 3.07 3.51 36.85
CA VAL A 277 4.43 4.05 36.98
C VAL A 277 4.34 5.53 37.33
N TRP A 278 3.55 6.29 36.56
CA TRP A 278 3.29 7.71 36.77
C TRP A 278 1.96 8.11 36.14
N THR A 279 1.45 9.29 36.52
CA THR A 279 0.34 9.95 35.82
C THR A 279 0.69 11.40 35.51
N HIS A 280 0.07 11.96 34.47
CA HIS A 280 0.30 13.33 34.02
C HIS A 280 -1.03 14.00 33.67
N GLN A 281 -1.38 15.06 34.40
CA GLN A 281 -2.62 15.81 34.21
C GLN A 281 -2.50 16.79 33.05
N ALA A 282 -3.53 16.88 32.22
CA ALA A 282 -3.63 17.87 31.15
C ALA A 282 -3.91 19.26 31.74
N GLU A 283 -3.41 20.30 31.08
CA GLU A 283 -3.80 21.67 31.39
C GLU A 283 -5.22 21.97 30.86
N MET A 284 -5.55 21.39 29.71
CA MET A 284 -6.87 21.43 29.09
C MET A 284 -7.40 20.01 28.82
N SER A 285 -6.84 19.32 27.82
CA SER A 285 -7.11 17.91 27.50
C SER A 285 -6.16 17.42 26.42
N PHE A 286 -5.88 16.11 26.34
CA PHE A 286 -4.99 15.50 25.35
C PHE A 286 -5.72 14.75 24.21
N PRO A 287 -6.40 15.42 23.26
CA PRO A 287 -7.20 14.73 22.25
C PRO A 287 -6.39 13.88 21.26
N VAL A 288 -5.13 14.29 21.00
CA VAL A 288 -4.19 13.56 20.13
C VAL A 288 -2.82 13.44 20.80
N VAL A 289 -2.30 12.21 20.76
CA VAL A 289 -1.06 11.80 21.44
C VAL A 289 -0.26 10.89 20.51
N ALA A 290 1.06 11.09 20.46
CA ALA A 290 2.04 10.20 19.87
C ALA A 290 3.08 9.82 20.93
N LEU A 291 3.57 8.59 20.90
CA LEU A 291 4.59 8.06 21.80
C LEU A 291 5.69 7.40 20.96
N SER A 292 6.95 7.80 21.19
CA SER A 292 8.10 7.22 20.50
C SER A 292 9.37 7.41 21.32
N GLY A 293 10.11 6.33 21.54
CA GLY A 293 11.34 6.36 22.31
C GLY A 293 11.08 6.80 23.75
N ASP A 294 11.83 7.81 24.16
CA ASP A 294 11.82 8.45 25.48
C ASP A 294 10.79 9.57 25.62
N ARG A 295 9.94 9.81 24.61
CA ARG A 295 9.06 10.98 24.58
C ARG A 295 7.63 10.68 24.17
N ILE A 296 6.74 11.42 24.82
CA ILE A 296 5.32 11.53 24.49
C ILE A 296 5.08 12.95 24.00
N TYR A 297 4.46 13.07 22.84
CA TYR A 297 4.03 14.33 22.27
C TYR A 297 2.51 14.41 22.30
N ALA A 298 1.98 15.52 22.78
CA ALA A 298 0.54 15.74 22.83
C ALA A 298 0.18 17.15 22.38
N PHE A 299 -0.98 17.25 21.73
CA PHE A 299 -1.69 18.52 21.67
C PHE A 299 -2.53 18.63 22.95
N ASP A 300 -2.29 19.66 23.74
CA ASP A 300 -3.08 19.97 24.94
C ASP A 300 -4.05 21.10 24.61
N GLY A 301 -5.32 20.76 24.39
CA GLY A 301 -6.36 21.70 24.04
C GLY A 301 -7.72 21.02 23.98
N ALA A 302 -8.76 21.73 24.43
CA ALA A 302 -10.13 21.21 24.47
C ALA A 302 -10.84 21.45 23.15
N MET A 303 -11.30 20.39 22.51
CA MET A 303 -11.94 20.44 21.20
C MET A 303 -13.41 20.00 21.27
N GLU A 304 -14.32 20.85 20.81
CA GLU A 304 -15.74 20.53 20.80
C GLU A 304 -16.05 19.44 19.78
N ASN A 305 -16.83 18.43 20.21
CA ASN A 305 -17.30 17.34 19.34
C ASN A 305 -16.17 16.64 18.55
N PHE A 306 -14.96 16.57 19.14
CA PHE A 306 -13.82 15.98 18.46
C PHE A 306 -14.05 14.50 18.15
N TYR A 307 -14.62 13.73 19.10
CA TYR A 307 -14.87 12.31 18.94
C TYR A 307 -16.23 11.99 18.26
N SER A 308 -17.21 12.90 18.35
CA SER A 308 -18.53 12.84 17.68
C SER A 308 -18.54 13.53 16.29
N HIS A 309 -17.37 13.53 15.63
CA HIS A 309 -16.99 14.31 14.45
C HIS A 309 -17.83 14.22 13.17
N TRP A 310 -18.71 13.22 12.98
CA TRP A 310 -19.52 13.12 11.75
C TRP A 310 -20.40 14.37 11.54
N LYS A 311 -20.85 15.01 12.64
CA LYS A 311 -21.61 16.27 12.60
C LYS A 311 -20.81 17.46 12.08
N ARG A 312 -19.48 17.46 12.23
CA ARG A 312 -18.60 18.59 11.90
C ARG A 312 -18.27 18.70 10.40
N ARG A 313 -18.64 17.71 9.59
CA ARG A 313 -18.46 17.74 8.12
C ARG A 313 -17.04 18.19 7.71
N GLY A 314 -16.04 17.64 8.40
CA GLY A 314 -14.62 17.84 8.07
C GLY A 314 -14.10 19.25 8.33
N GLN A 315 -14.79 20.06 9.14
CA GLN A 315 -14.26 21.34 9.57
C GLN A 315 -13.23 21.17 10.69
N VAL A 316 -12.31 22.13 10.79
CA VAL A 316 -11.40 22.22 11.93
C VAL A 316 -12.26 22.38 13.20
N PRO A 317 -12.04 21.57 14.26
CA PRO A 317 -12.85 21.66 15.48
C PRO A 317 -12.70 23.04 16.14
N GLU A 318 -13.78 23.50 16.76
CA GLU A 318 -13.73 24.65 17.66
C GLU A 318 -12.95 24.26 18.93
N THR A 319 -12.09 25.15 19.40
CA THR A 319 -11.23 24.93 20.56
C THR A 319 -11.05 26.23 21.33
N LEU A 320 -10.67 26.10 22.60
CA LEU A 320 -10.35 27.25 23.45
C LEU A 320 -9.02 27.90 23.04
N ASP A 321 -8.80 29.13 23.51
CA ASP A 321 -7.58 29.89 23.21
C ASP A 321 -6.36 29.33 23.94
N GLU A 322 -6.56 28.73 25.12
CA GLU A 322 -5.53 27.96 25.82
C GLU A 322 -5.30 26.63 25.09
N ARG A 323 -4.25 26.59 24.27
CA ARG A 323 -3.82 25.37 23.58
C ARG A 323 -2.32 25.34 23.37
N TYR A 324 -1.76 24.13 23.50
CA TYR A 324 -0.33 23.91 23.52
C TYR A 324 0.06 22.66 22.73
N ILE A 325 1.29 22.65 22.24
CA ILE A 325 2.01 21.44 21.88
C ILE A 325 2.97 21.18 23.03
N THR A 326 2.99 19.95 23.54
CA THR A 326 3.83 19.59 24.69
C THR A 326 4.60 18.30 24.43
N ALA A 327 5.79 18.22 25.03
CA ALA A 327 6.55 16.98 25.14
C ALA A 327 6.72 16.59 26.60
N ILE A 328 6.53 15.30 26.86
CA ILE A 328 6.60 14.68 28.17
C ILE A 328 7.59 13.53 28.08
N ASP A 329 8.45 13.42 29.09
CA ASP A 329 9.37 12.31 29.27
C ASP A 329 8.59 11.02 29.53
N ALA A 330 8.80 10.00 28.69
CA ALA A 330 8.01 8.77 28.73
C ALA A 330 8.25 7.93 30.00
N ASP A 331 9.44 8.02 30.61
CA ASP A 331 9.80 7.21 31.76
C ASP A 331 9.34 7.84 33.08
N THR A 332 9.33 9.17 33.16
CA THR A 332 9.05 9.91 34.40
C THR A 332 7.73 10.66 34.41
N GLY A 333 7.12 10.86 33.24
CA GLY A 333 5.90 11.68 33.10
C GLY A 333 6.16 13.17 33.30
N LYS A 334 7.41 13.64 33.35
CA LYS A 334 7.73 15.06 33.51
C LYS A 334 7.61 15.79 32.18
N GLN A 335 7.01 16.97 32.21
CA GLN A 335 7.01 17.84 31.02
C GLN A 335 8.44 18.29 30.70
N LEU A 336 8.88 18.02 29.47
CA LEU A 336 10.18 18.45 28.96
C LEU A 336 10.11 19.88 28.43
N TRP A 337 9.10 20.16 27.62
CA TRP A 337 8.84 21.49 27.07
C TRP A 337 7.35 21.67 26.75
N LYS A 338 6.93 22.92 26.64
CA LYS A 338 5.57 23.32 26.24
C LYS A 338 5.62 24.55 25.35
N HIS A 339 4.90 24.51 24.25
CA HIS A 339 4.83 25.58 23.26
C HIS A 339 3.36 25.99 23.04
N GLN A 340 3.02 27.25 23.32
CA GLN A 340 1.69 27.78 23.00
C GLN A 340 1.55 27.90 21.48
N THR A 341 0.43 27.44 20.93
CA THR A 341 0.25 27.43 19.48
C THR A 341 -1.10 28.00 19.07
N GLU A 342 -1.15 28.65 17.91
CA GLU A 342 -2.43 29.02 17.30
C GLU A 342 -3.06 27.86 16.52
N LEU A 343 -2.29 26.80 16.22
CA LEU A 343 -2.73 25.66 15.44
C LEU A 343 -3.71 24.79 16.25
N VAL A 344 -4.86 24.49 15.67
CA VAL A 344 -5.74 23.43 16.19
C VAL A 344 -5.22 22.09 15.69
N GLY A 345 -4.45 21.35 16.51
CA GLY A 345 -3.81 20.10 16.12
C GLY A 345 -4.76 18.91 16.17
N SER A 346 -5.45 18.62 15.06
CA SER A 346 -6.35 17.45 14.98
C SER A 346 -5.64 16.15 14.59
N TRP A 347 -4.38 16.26 14.18
CA TRP A 347 -3.47 15.14 13.92
C TRP A 347 -2.07 15.47 14.43
N LEU A 348 -1.39 14.47 14.98
CA LEU A 348 -0.03 14.57 15.51
C LEU A 348 0.72 13.27 15.26
N SER A 349 1.92 13.37 14.67
CA SER A 349 2.81 12.23 14.40
C SER A 349 4.28 12.62 14.58
N TYR A 350 5.15 11.64 14.83
CA TYR A 350 6.56 11.93 15.15
C TYR A 350 7.54 10.99 14.44
N SER A 351 8.66 11.53 13.98
CA SER A 351 9.78 10.80 13.40
C SER A 351 10.96 10.78 14.38
N SER A 352 11.21 9.63 15.00
CA SER A 352 12.35 9.46 15.91
C SER A 352 13.70 9.57 15.19
N LYS A 353 13.78 9.13 13.93
CA LYS A 353 14.99 9.18 13.12
C LYS A 353 15.50 10.61 12.90
N ASN A 354 14.58 11.54 12.66
CA ASN A 354 14.90 12.93 12.30
C ASN A 354 14.62 13.94 13.44
N ASP A 355 14.10 13.48 14.58
CA ASP A 355 13.63 14.33 15.69
C ASP A 355 12.65 15.42 15.21
N VAL A 356 11.66 15.01 14.40
CA VAL A 356 10.64 15.92 13.85
C VAL A 356 9.24 15.50 14.29
N LEU A 357 8.56 16.42 14.97
CA LEU A 357 7.15 16.36 15.31
C LEU A 357 6.33 17.07 14.24
N LEU A 358 5.33 16.40 13.68
CA LEU A 358 4.37 17.01 12.80
C LEU A 358 3.03 17.18 13.49
N VAL A 359 2.46 18.38 13.36
CA VAL A 359 1.11 18.68 13.81
C VAL A 359 0.34 19.24 12.63
N SER A 360 -0.84 18.70 12.37
CA SER A 360 -1.65 19.09 11.22
C SER A 360 -3.13 19.14 11.52
N ASN A 361 -3.82 19.87 10.66
CA ASN A 361 -5.26 19.81 10.50
C ASN A 361 -5.60 19.93 9.01
N ARG A 362 -6.88 20.08 8.70
CA ARG A 362 -7.38 20.25 7.33
C ARG A 362 -6.67 21.34 6.52
N LYS A 363 -6.26 22.44 7.16
CA LYS A 363 -5.76 23.65 6.50
C LYS A 363 -4.25 23.85 6.63
N THR A 364 -3.61 23.20 7.61
CA THR A 364 -2.24 23.54 7.99
C THR A 364 -1.43 22.30 8.33
N ILE A 365 -0.16 22.33 7.98
CA ILE A 365 0.89 21.40 8.43
C ILE A 365 1.97 22.25 9.08
N SER A 366 2.39 21.88 10.28
CA SER A 366 3.54 22.50 10.95
C SER A 366 4.49 21.41 11.43
N ALA A 367 5.77 21.62 11.24
CA ALA A 367 6.84 20.76 11.73
C ALA A 367 7.59 21.46 12.85
N PHE A 368 7.92 20.71 13.89
CA PHE A 368 8.64 21.18 15.06
C PHE A 368 9.80 20.23 15.36
N ARG A 369 10.87 20.73 15.96
CA ARG A 369 11.89 19.86 16.55
C ARG A 369 11.33 19.16 17.78
N GLY A 370 11.57 17.86 17.85
CA GLY A 370 11.07 17.04 18.95
C GLY A 370 11.74 17.33 20.28
N ASN A 371 13.02 17.74 20.28
CA ASN A 371 13.79 17.98 21.49
C ASN A 371 13.42 19.27 22.25
N ASP A 372 13.04 20.33 21.55
CA ASP A 372 12.83 21.66 22.15
C ASP A 372 11.52 22.36 21.72
N GLY A 373 10.78 21.79 20.76
CA GLY A 373 9.53 22.34 20.27
C GLY A 373 9.66 23.54 19.34
N SER A 374 10.88 23.87 18.87
CA SER A 374 11.08 24.96 17.90
C SER A 374 10.41 24.66 16.55
N GLU A 375 9.69 25.63 15.98
CA GLU A 375 9.05 25.47 14.67
C GLU A 375 10.11 25.44 13.57
N LEU A 376 10.07 24.39 12.74
CA LEU A 376 10.94 24.21 11.59
C LEU A 376 10.37 24.86 10.34
N TRP A 377 9.10 24.57 10.06
CA TRP A 377 8.38 25.13 8.93
C TRP A 377 6.88 24.97 9.11
N LYS A 378 6.13 25.82 8.41
CA LYS A 378 4.68 25.82 8.37
C LYS A 378 4.19 25.96 6.94
N LYS A 379 3.14 25.21 6.60
CA LYS A 379 2.49 25.23 5.29
C LYS A 379 0.98 25.27 5.42
N TYR A 380 0.37 25.94 4.47
CA TYR A 380 -1.08 25.94 4.28
C TYR A 380 -1.44 24.99 3.15
N ALA A 381 -2.43 24.15 3.37
CA ALA A 381 -2.92 23.20 2.41
C ALA A 381 -4.37 23.57 2.02
N THR A 382 -4.59 23.74 0.71
CA THR A 382 -5.89 24.09 0.13
C THR A 382 -6.52 22.92 -0.63
N GLY A 383 -5.80 21.80 -0.72
CA GLY A 383 -6.16 20.63 -1.50
C GLY A 383 -7.38 19.86 -1.00
N ARG A 384 -8.16 19.30 -1.93
CA ARG A 384 -9.17 18.27 -1.64
C ARG A 384 -8.44 16.91 -1.64
N GLY A 385 -8.25 16.23 -0.52
CA GLY A 385 -7.64 14.87 -0.54
C GLY A 385 -8.60 13.76 -1.01
N PHE A 386 -8.57 12.59 -0.37
CA PHE A 386 -9.57 11.49 -0.38
C PHE A 386 -11.06 11.85 -0.13
N ARG A 387 -11.72 12.51 -1.09
CA ARG A 387 -13.11 12.98 -0.93
C ARG A 387 -14.02 11.86 -1.39
N GLY A 388 -15.13 11.68 -0.69
CA GLY A 388 -16.16 10.67 -0.97
C GLY A 388 -16.74 10.75 -2.38
N HIS A 389 -18.01 11.13 -2.46
CA HIS A 389 -18.67 11.35 -3.74
C HIS A 389 -18.31 12.73 -4.29
N PRO A 390 -17.70 12.83 -5.49
CA PRO A 390 -17.49 14.12 -6.16
C PRO A 390 -18.83 14.82 -6.43
N GLU A 391 -19.87 14.03 -6.74
CA GLU A 391 -21.21 14.48 -7.13
C GLU A 391 -22.18 14.69 -5.96
N ARG A 392 -21.82 14.24 -4.75
CA ARG A 392 -22.58 14.50 -3.51
C ARG A 392 -21.70 15.23 -2.52
N PRO A 393 -21.61 16.58 -2.61
CA PRO A 393 -20.73 17.38 -1.79
C PRO A 393 -20.95 17.20 -0.28
N ASP A 394 -22.17 16.80 0.09
CA ASP A 394 -22.72 16.55 1.42
C ASP A 394 -22.40 15.13 1.96
N HIS A 395 -22.14 14.15 1.08
CA HIS A 395 -21.73 12.79 1.44
C HIS A 395 -20.22 12.74 1.67
N MET A 396 -19.84 13.15 2.87
CA MET A 396 -18.48 13.09 3.36
C MET A 396 -18.23 11.64 3.82
N GLY A 397 -17.19 10.99 3.29
CA GLY A 397 -16.81 9.62 3.70
C GLY A 397 -16.45 9.53 5.18
N HIS A 398 -15.78 8.46 5.61
CA HIS A 398 -15.39 8.33 7.03
C HIS A 398 -14.68 9.62 7.52
N PRO A 399 -15.08 10.19 8.67
CA PRO A 399 -14.68 11.53 9.05
C PRO A 399 -13.23 11.69 9.49
N GLU A 400 -12.51 10.58 9.71
CA GLU A 400 -11.04 10.53 9.76
C GLU A 400 -10.35 10.75 8.40
N ASN A 401 -11.11 10.78 7.30
CA ASN A 401 -10.56 11.03 5.96
C ASN A 401 -10.54 12.54 5.62
N LEU A 402 -10.92 13.40 6.55
CA LEU A 402 -11.25 14.81 6.29
C LEU A 402 -10.05 15.76 6.44
N TRP A 403 -8.92 15.34 5.86
CA TRP A 403 -7.77 16.18 5.43
C TRP A 403 -6.69 16.55 6.43
N ASP A 404 -6.69 15.99 7.64
CA ASP A 404 -5.65 16.28 8.63
C ASP A 404 -4.51 15.27 8.67
N LYS A 405 -4.77 14.01 8.28
CA LYS A 405 -3.75 12.96 8.28
C LYS A 405 -2.67 13.19 7.23
N ILE A 406 -1.43 13.10 7.70
CA ILE A 406 -0.19 13.11 6.91
C ILE A 406 0.63 11.89 7.28
N ILE A 407 1.42 11.39 6.33
CA ILE A 407 2.25 10.21 6.54
C ILE A 407 3.70 10.67 6.71
N ILE A 408 4.36 10.16 7.74
CA ILE A 408 5.82 10.27 7.85
C ILE A 408 6.41 9.06 7.13
N SER A 409 6.93 9.29 5.92
CA SER A 409 7.57 8.27 5.10
C SER A 409 9.08 8.48 5.10
N ASN A 410 9.79 7.76 5.98
CA ASN A 410 11.24 7.92 6.20
C ASN A 410 11.61 9.39 6.49
N ASP A 411 12.27 10.05 5.55
CA ASP A 411 12.76 11.44 5.66
C ASP A 411 11.85 12.44 4.93
N GLN A 412 10.61 12.01 4.65
CA GLN A 412 9.64 12.76 3.87
C GLN A 412 8.26 12.78 4.54
N VAL A 413 7.46 13.77 4.19
CA VAL A 413 6.03 13.85 4.48
C VAL A 413 5.26 13.56 3.21
N LEU A 414 4.38 12.56 3.22
CA LEU A 414 3.40 12.36 2.15
C LEU A 414 2.12 13.09 2.52
N ASP A 415 1.82 14.14 1.78
CA ASP A 415 0.60 14.90 1.89
C ASP A 415 -0.49 14.28 1.00
N GLN A 416 -1.53 13.80 1.66
CA GLN A 416 -2.67 13.13 1.04
C GLN A 416 -3.68 14.12 0.44
N ARG A 417 -3.57 15.42 0.75
CA ARG A 417 -4.42 16.50 0.19
C ARG A 417 -4.08 16.72 -1.27
N GLY A 418 -5.09 16.95 -2.11
CA GLY A 418 -4.95 16.93 -3.57
C GLY A 418 -4.42 18.23 -4.20
N PRO A 419 -3.67 18.16 -5.31
CA PRO A 419 -2.95 16.97 -5.78
C PRO A 419 -2.01 16.48 -4.69
N GLY A 420 -1.92 15.16 -4.52
CA GLY A 420 -1.13 14.59 -3.43
C GLY A 420 0.35 14.85 -3.67
N MET A 421 1.08 15.25 -2.63
CA MET A 421 2.42 15.83 -2.73
C MET A 421 3.37 15.18 -1.74
N ALA A 422 4.67 15.29 -1.97
CA ALA A 422 5.70 14.91 -1.01
C ALA A 422 6.61 16.11 -0.67
N TYR A 423 6.99 16.21 0.60
CA TYR A 423 7.89 17.25 1.12
C TYR A 423 9.03 16.63 1.93
N GLU A 424 10.22 17.23 1.89
CA GLU A 424 11.30 16.95 2.83
C GLU A 424 10.82 17.19 4.26
N LEU A 425 11.07 16.24 5.16
CA LEU A 425 10.55 16.30 6.52
C LEU A 425 11.09 17.48 7.34
N GLU A 426 12.37 17.80 7.21
CA GLU A 426 13.00 18.86 8.00
C GLU A 426 12.82 20.27 7.44
N THR A 427 12.65 20.40 6.12
CA THR A 427 12.68 21.72 5.44
C THR A 427 11.32 22.11 4.85
N GLY A 428 10.43 21.14 4.64
CA GLY A 428 9.19 21.33 3.90
C GLY A 428 9.41 21.63 2.40
N LYS A 429 10.60 21.45 1.84
CA LYS A 429 10.79 21.65 0.38
C LYS A 429 10.08 20.53 -0.40
N PRO A 430 9.48 20.82 -1.57
CA PRO A 430 8.90 19.79 -2.42
C PRO A 430 9.94 18.73 -2.81
N ILE A 431 9.57 17.45 -2.70
CA ILE A 431 10.36 16.36 -3.27
C ILE A 431 10.20 16.42 -4.79
N LEU A 432 11.33 16.35 -5.50
CA LEU A 432 11.36 16.35 -6.96
C LEU A 432 11.62 14.94 -7.49
N ARG A 433 11.12 14.68 -8.70
CA ARG A 433 11.42 13.48 -9.48
C ARG A 433 11.73 13.85 -10.92
N THR A 434 12.36 12.94 -11.64
CA THR A 434 12.60 13.11 -13.08
C THR A 434 11.36 12.72 -13.87
N ASN A 435 10.86 13.61 -14.71
CA ASN A 435 9.79 13.30 -15.66
C ASN A 435 10.28 12.20 -16.62
N PRO A 436 9.63 11.02 -16.68
CA PRO A 436 10.11 9.88 -17.47
C PRO A 436 10.00 10.13 -18.99
N ILE A 437 9.21 11.12 -19.41
CA ILE A 437 9.04 11.49 -20.82
C ILE A 437 10.04 12.56 -21.25
N THR A 438 10.19 13.62 -20.45
CA THR A 438 10.93 14.83 -20.85
C THR A 438 12.33 14.93 -20.24
N GLY A 439 12.63 14.14 -19.20
CA GLY A 439 13.88 14.20 -18.45
C GLY A 439 14.00 15.40 -17.50
N LYS A 440 13.00 16.30 -17.45
CA LYS A 440 13.02 17.49 -16.61
C LYS A 440 12.68 17.16 -15.15
N PRO A 441 13.21 17.90 -14.16
CA PRO A 441 12.75 17.79 -12.78
C PRO A 441 11.32 18.32 -12.67
N ILE A 442 10.46 17.55 -12.00
CA ILE A 442 9.07 17.88 -11.68
C ILE A 442 8.80 17.55 -10.20
N SER A 443 7.77 18.14 -9.62
CA SER A 443 7.33 17.75 -8.27
C SER A 443 6.91 16.28 -8.23
N TRP A 444 7.17 15.62 -7.10
CA TRP A 444 6.56 14.33 -6.80
C TRP A 444 5.09 14.57 -6.49
N GLU A 445 4.23 14.06 -7.37
CA GLU A 445 2.79 14.24 -7.30
C GLU A 445 2.08 12.94 -7.67
N PHE A 446 1.01 12.62 -6.94
CA PHE A 446 0.15 11.49 -7.26
C PHE A 446 -1.31 11.91 -7.40
N THR A 447 -2.03 11.16 -8.23
CA THR A 447 -3.47 11.32 -8.41
C THR A 447 -4.22 10.06 -8.00
N LYS A 448 -5.47 10.26 -7.61
CA LYS A 448 -6.40 9.25 -7.14
C LYS A 448 -7.74 9.59 -7.79
N LEU A 449 -8.00 8.98 -8.95
CA LEU A 449 -9.26 9.19 -9.66
C LEU A 449 -10.33 8.23 -9.14
N GLY A 450 -11.58 8.69 -9.17
CA GLY A 450 -12.75 7.91 -8.76
C GLY A 450 -13.17 8.18 -7.32
N HIS A 451 -13.99 7.27 -6.77
CA HIS A 451 -14.57 7.43 -5.45
C HIS A 451 -13.61 7.02 -4.33
N HIS A 452 -13.53 7.81 -3.25
CA HIS A 452 -12.67 7.53 -2.10
C HIS A 452 -13.47 7.32 -0.83
N CYS A 453 -12.95 6.55 0.12
CA CYS A 453 -13.62 6.34 1.39
C CYS A 453 -12.67 6.09 2.56
N ASN A 454 -11.36 6.09 2.37
CA ASN A 454 -10.37 5.86 3.40
C ASN A 454 -9.17 6.80 3.23
N TYR A 455 -8.43 7.02 4.32
CA TYR A 455 -7.11 7.66 4.31
C TYR A 455 -6.05 6.69 3.77
N ALA A 456 -4.95 7.22 3.24
CA ALA A 456 -3.85 6.40 2.77
C ALA A 456 -2.91 5.93 3.90
N ILE A 457 -2.30 4.78 3.66
CA ILE A 457 -1.24 4.20 4.48
C ILE A 457 -0.05 3.95 3.55
N ALA A 458 1.16 4.22 4.02
CA ALA A 458 2.36 3.98 3.23
C ALA A 458 3.14 2.76 3.71
N SER A 459 4.02 2.33 2.84
CA SER A 459 5.13 1.42 3.04
C SER A 459 6.31 1.98 2.23
N PRO A 460 7.52 1.41 2.33
CA PRO A 460 8.66 1.83 1.52
C PRO A 460 8.38 1.85 0.01
N HIS A 461 7.48 0.99 -0.48
CA HIS A 461 7.21 0.84 -1.91
C HIS A 461 5.83 1.32 -2.36
N LEU A 462 4.81 1.20 -1.52
CA LEU A 462 3.42 1.49 -1.89
C LEU A 462 2.75 2.45 -0.90
N MET A 463 1.94 3.35 -1.40
CA MET A 463 0.90 4.06 -0.66
C MET A 463 -0.47 3.51 -1.04
N THR A 464 -1.15 2.82 -0.12
CA THR A 464 -2.40 2.10 -0.36
C THR A 464 -3.62 2.94 0.03
N PHE A 465 -4.69 2.87 -0.76
CA PHE A 465 -5.93 3.62 -0.54
C PHE A 465 -7.07 3.09 -1.43
N ARG A 466 -8.22 3.76 -1.41
CA ARG A 466 -9.31 3.52 -2.36
C ARG A 466 -9.30 4.55 -3.49
N ALA A 467 -9.33 4.09 -4.74
CA ALA A 467 -9.43 4.91 -5.95
C ALA A 467 -10.48 4.32 -6.89
N GLY A 468 -11.78 4.49 -6.55
CA GLY A 468 -12.85 3.70 -7.16
C GLY A 468 -12.90 2.30 -6.54
N SER A 469 -11.99 1.42 -6.95
CA SER A 469 -11.68 0.10 -6.36
C SER A 469 -10.57 0.24 -5.30
N ALA A 470 -10.15 -0.89 -4.69
CA ALA A 470 -8.90 -0.92 -3.94
C ALA A 470 -7.74 -0.52 -4.85
N GLY A 471 -6.78 0.26 -4.36
CA GLY A 471 -5.69 0.76 -5.19
C GLY A 471 -4.46 1.16 -4.39
N TYR A 472 -3.42 1.50 -5.12
CA TYR A 472 -2.15 1.94 -4.54
C TYR A 472 -1.45 2.90 -5.49
N CYS A 473 -0.67 3.82 -4.93
CA CYS A 473 0.35 4.56 -5.63
C CYS A 473 1.71 3.90 -5.36
N ASP A 474 2.46 3.61 -6.41
CA ASP A 474 3.85 3.19 -6.31
C ASP A 474 4.72 4.41 -5.96
N ILE A 475 5.51 4.33 -4.88
CA ILE A 475 6.23 5.49 -4.32
C ILE A 475 7.29 6.00 -5.30
N ASP A 476 8.01 5.11 -5.98
CA ASP A 476 9.11 5.48 -6.87
C ASP A 476 8.59 6.15 -8.14
N SER A 477 7.59 5.56 -8.78
CA SER A 477 7.02 6.04 -10.04
C SER A 477 5.92 7.09 -9.86
N ALA A 478 5.40 7.29 -8.65
CA ALA A 478 4.22 8.10 -8.35
C ALA A 478 2.96 7.74 -9.19
N ASN A 479 2.97 6.57 -9.84
CA ASN A 479 1.86 6.09 -10.64
C ASN A 479 0.87 5.36 -9.75
N THR A 480 -0.41 5.49 -10.06
CA THR A 480 -1.50 4.86 -9.31
C THR A 480 -2.08 3.70 -10.10
N SER A 481 -2.27 2.58 -9.42
CA SER A 481 -2.87 1.37 -9.96
C SER A 481 -4.08 0.95 -9.14
N ARG A 482 -4.93 0.14 -9.76
CA ARG A 482 -6.14 -0.40 -9.14
C ARG A 482 -6.11 -1.92 -9.12
N LEU A 483 -6.67 -2.47 -8.05
CA LEU A 483 -7.03 -3.88 -7.92
C LEU A 483 -8.49 -3.99 -8.34
N GLU A 484 -8.71 -3.97 -9.65
CA GLU A 484 -10.06 -3.86 -10.22
C GLU A 484 -10.97 -5.02 -9.81
N GLY A 485 -12.27 -4.72 -9.69
CA GLY A 485 -13.28 -5.67 -9.19
C GLY A 485 -13.25 -5.89 -7.67
N PHE A 486 -12.21 -5.47 -6.97
CA PHE A 486 -12.09 -5.57 -5.51
C PHE A 486 -12.26 -4.21 -4.81
N ARG A 487 -12.95 -4.19 -3.67
CA ARG A 487 -13.23 -2.99 -2.89
C ARG A 487 -12.62 -3.05 -1.50
N SER A 488 -11.85 -2.02 -1.14
CA SER A 488 -11.40 -1.78 0.24
C SER A 488 -12.48 -1.08 1.09
N GLY A 489 -12.36 -1.25 2.41
CA GLY A 489 -13.25 -0.67 3.42
C GLY A 489 -13.23 0.86 3.53
N CYS A 490 -14.21 1.40 4.27
CA CYS A 490 -14.30 2.84 4.58
C CYS A 490 -13.31 3.31 5.66
N ARG A 491 -12.65 2.37 6.32
CA ARG A 491 -11.36 2.58 6.96
C ARG A 491 -10.33 1.83 6.12
N ASN A 492 -9.09 2.32 6.06
CA ASN A 492 -8.11 1.68 5.19
C ASN A 492 -7.87 0.25 5.67
N SER A 493 -8.10 -0.69 4.77
CA SER A 493 -8.01 -2.14 4.99
C SER A 493 -6.89 -2.74 4.16
N LEU A 494 -6.09 -1.94 3.45
CA LEU A 494 -4.97 -2.40 2.63
C LEU A 494 -3.68 -2.18 3.42
N ILE A 495 -3.33 -3.11 4.31
CA ILE A 495 -2.20 -2.93 5.25
C ILE A 495 -1.02 -3.82 4.84
N PRO A 496 0.10 -3.22 4.40
CA PRO A 496 1.36 -3.93 4.24
C PRO A 496 1.89 -4.37 5.61
N ALA A 497 1.93 -5.66 5.89
CA ALA A 497 2.54 -6.20 7.11
C ALA A 497 2.84 -7.70 6.95
N ASN A 498 3.91 -8.15 7.59
CA ASN A 498 4.35 -9.55 7.63
C ASN A 498 4.63 -10.14 6.24
N GLY A 499 5.00 -9.29 5.28
CA GLY A 499 5.28 -9.59 3.88
C GLY A 499 4.05 -9.79 3.00
N VAL A 500 2.87 -9.43 3.51
CA VAL A 500 1.58 -9.57 2.84
C VAL A 500 0.86 -8.22 2.84
N LEU A 501 0.24 -7.86 1.73
CA LEU A 501 -0.78 -6.82 1.73
C LEU A 501 -2.07 -7.45 2.25
N ASN A 502 -2.31 -7.27 3.54
CA ASN A 502 -3.47 -7.80 4.25
C ASN A 502 -4.68 -6.96 3.85
N SER A 503 -5.73 -7.64 3.37
CA SER A 503 -6.92 -6.97 2.84
C SER A 503 -8.22 -7.63 3.29
N PRO A 504 -8.60 -7.52 4.58
CA PRO A 504 -9.87 -8.05 5.07
C PRO A 504 -11.09 -7.37 4.44
N ASN A 505 -12.24 -8.06 4.45
CA ASN A 505 -13.52 -7.59 3.92
C ASN A 505 -14.19 -6.49 4.78
N MET A 506 -13.47 -5.43 5.12
CA MET A 506 -14.01 -4.25 5.81
C MET A 506 -14.96 -3.42 4.91
N ALA A 507 -15.27 -3.90 3.70
CA ALA A 507 -16.31 -3.38 2.82
C ALA A 507 -17.69 -4.04 3.04
N HIS A 508 -17.78 -5.02 3.95
CA HIS A 508 -19.01 -5.74 4.31
C HIS A 508 -20.20 -4.77 4.52
N GLY A 509 -21.37 -5.14 3.97
CA GLY A 509 -22.58 -4.32 4.00
C GLY A 509 -22.68 -3.23 2.91
N CYS A 510 -21.88 -3.28 1.83
CA CYS A 510 -22.09 -2.44 0.63
C CYS A 510 -22.97 -3.12 -0.41
N GLU A 511 -23.81 -2.34 -1.08
CA GLU A 511 -24.58 -2.74 -2.26
C GLU A 511 -24.02 -2.05 -3.51
N CYS A 512 -22.80 -2.43 -3.90
CA CYS A 512 -22.01 -1.68 -4.86
C CYS A 512 -21.58 -2.61 -6.00
N GLY A 513 -21.44 -2.10 -7.23
CA GLY A 513 -21.18 -2.91 -8.44
C GLY A 513 -19.77 -3.50 -8.55
N TYR A 514 -19.23 -4.07 -7.48
CA TYR A 514 -17.93 -4.75 -7.44
C TYR A 514 -18.15 -6.25 -7.43
N SER A 515 -17.35 -6.99 -8.20
CA SER A 515 -17.49 -8.43 -8.34
C SER A 515 -16.90 -9.22 -7.15
N LEU A 516 -16.00 -8.62 -6.37
CA LEU A 516 -15.30 -9.28 -5.26
C LEU A 516 -15.56 -8.57 -3.93
N PHE A 517 -16.38 -9.19 -3.07
CA PHE A 517 -16.65 -8.78 -1.69
C PHE A 517 -16.12 -9.81 -0.71
N THR A 518 -14.80 -9.87 -0.55
CA THR A 518 -14.17 -10.87 0.31
C THR A 518 -12.82 -10.40 0.85
N SER A 519 -12.20 -11.20 1.70
CA SER A 519 -10.87 -10.94 2.24
C SER A 519 -9.79 -11.50 1.31
N LEU A 520 -8.66 -10.82 1.18
CA LEU A 520 -7.53 -11.25 0.37
C LEU A 520 -6.21 -11.08 1.11
N GLY A 521 -5.27 -11.97 0.82
CA GLY A 521 -3.84 -11.76 1.03
C GLY A 521 -3.16 -11.59 -0.33
N LEU A 522 -2.39 -10.52 -0.51
CA LEU A 522 -1.63 -10.29 -1.74
C LEU A 522 -0.13 -10.21 -1.43
N VAL A 523 0.71 -10.70 -2.33
CA VAL A 523 2.17 -10.68 -2.21
C VAL A 523 2.80 -10.16 -3.50
N HIS A 524 4.06 -9.75 -3.43
CA HIS A 524 4.81 -9.37 -4.63
C HIS A 524 4.99 -10.58 -5.57
N VAL A 525 4.44 -10.47 -6.78
CA VAL A 525 4.58 -11.47 -7.85
C VAL A 525 5.08 -10.72 -9.09
N PRO A 526 6.39 -10.78 -9.40
CA PRO A 526 6.99 -10.00 -10.49
C PRO A 526 6.34 -10.16 -11.87
N ASP A 527 5.77 -11.34 -12.12
CA ASP A 527 5.12 -11.69 -13.38
C ASP A 527 3.62 -11.35 -13.41
N ALA A 528 3.06 -10.86 -12.29
CA ALA A 528 1.67 -10.43 -12.26
C ALA A 528 1.48 -9.17 -13.13
N GLU A 529 0.36 -9.16 -13.84
CA GLU A 529 0.00 -8.06 -14.70
C GLU A 529 -0.67 -6.94 -13.90
N PHE A 530 -0.33 -5.70 -14.22
CA PHE A 530 -0.94 -4.53 -13.63
C PHE A 530 -0.85 -3.35 -14.60
N TRP A 531 -1.74 -2.39 -14.40
CA TRP A 531 -1.84 -1.18 -15.21
C TRP A 531 -2.03 0.02 -14.31
N SER A 532 -1.59 1.19 -14.77
CA SER A 532 -1.51 2.39 -13.97
C SER A 532 -2.00 3.61 -14.73
N TYR A 533 -2.20 4.70 -13.99
CA TYR A 533 -2.44 6.03 -14.48
C TYR A 533 -1.68 7.01 -13.57
N SER A 534 -1.53 8.27 -13.97
CA SER A 534 -0.67 9.19 -13.22
C SER A 534 -1.18 10.63 -13.24
N ALA A 535 -0.63 11.43 -12.33
CA ALA A 535 -0.78 12.90 -12.34
C ALA A 535 0.23 13.56 -13.28
N LEU A 536 1.01 12.76 -14.03
CA LEU A 536 2.10 13.26 -14.83
C LEU A 536 1.54 14.10 -15.99
N GLU A 537 1.97 15.35 -16.04
CA GLU A 537 1.67 16.25 -17.14
C GLU A 537 2.93 16.50 -17.98
N ILE A 538 2.69 16.81 -19.24
CA ILE A 538 3.67 17.40 -20.14
C ILE A 538 3.08 18.68 -20.69
N ASP A 539 3.88 19.73 -20.83
CA ASP A 539 3.45 20.97 -21.47
C ASP A 539 3.61 20.79 -22.99
N PRO A 540 2.53 20.55 -23.76
CA PRO A 540 2.63 20.28 -25.19
C PRO A 540 3.13 21.49 -25.99
N THR A 541 3.26 22.67 -25.37
CA THR A 541 3.77 23.89 -26.00
C THR A 541 5.26 24.14 -25.73
N LYS A 542 5.86 23.44 -24.75
CA LYS A 542 7.25 23.67 -24.32
C LYS A 542 8.09 22.40 -24.23
N ASP A 543 7.46 21.26 -23.98
CA ASP A 543 8.17 20.03 -23.67
C ASP A 543 8.49 19.23 -24.92
N ARG A 544 9.67 18.59 -24.87
CA ARG A 544 10.16 17.69 -25.90
C ARG A 544 10.28 16.29 -25.32
N VAL A 545 9.81 15.31 -26.07
CA VAL A 545 9.95 13.89 -25.74
C VAL A 545 11.42 13.49 -25.80
N GLN A 546 11.95 12.97 -24.69
CA GLN A 546 13.27 12.31 -24.61
C GLN A 546 13.13 10.80 -24.63
N ARG A 547 12.09 10.25 -24.00
CA ARG A 547 11.83 8.81 -23.92
C ARG A 547 10.33 8.57 -23.83
N LEU A 548 9.78 7.68 -24.65
CA LEU A 548 8.34 7.40 -24.66
C LEU A 548 8.07 5.99 -25.14
N GLY A 549 7.18 5.28 -24.47
CA GLY A 549 6.55 4.08 -24.99
C GLY A 549 5.11 4.37 -25.37
N ILE A 550 4.62 3.77 -26.46
CA ILE A 550 3.21 3.76 -26.84
C ILE A 550 2.80 2.30 -26.92
N ASN A 551 1.83 1.88 -26.11
CA ASN A 551 1.29 0.54 -26.09
C ASN A 551 -0.13 0.53 -26.67
N LEU A 552 -0.28 -0.06 -27.85
CA LEU A 552 -1.51 0.01 -28.62
C LEU A 552 -2.51 -1.01 -28.07
N GLY A 553 -3.74 -0.60 -27.77
CA GLY A 553 -4.78 -1.48 -27.20
C GLY A 553 -4.56 -1.87 -25.73
N ALA A 554 -3.58 -1.27 -25.06
CA ALA A 554 -3.35 -1.48 -23.63
C ALA A 554 -4.51 -0.91 -22.80
N PRO A 555 -4.78 -1.46 -21.60
CA PRO A 555 -5.87 -1.00 -20.75
C PRO A 555 -5.43 0.14 -19.78
N GLY A 556 -4.19 0.59 -19.88
CA GLY A 556 -3.65 1.73 -19.12
C GLY A 556 -2.14 1.88 -19.28
N ASP A 557 -1.59 2.91 -18.65
CA ASP A 557 -0.16 3.21 -18.69
C ASP A 557 0.64 2.19 -17.86
N ARG A 558 1.90 1.95 -18.22
CA ARG A 558 2.81 1.17 -17.38
C ARG A 558 4.26 1.59 -17.59
N GLN A 559 4.97 1.80 -16.49
CA GLN A 559 6.41 2.08 -16.54
C GLN A 559 7.21 0.77 -16.57
N ALA A 560 8.11 0.65 -17.54
CA ALA A 560 9.04 -0.46 -17.65
C ALA A 560 10.27 -0.25 -16.74
N LYS A 561 10.96 -1.34 -16.37
CA LYS A 561 12.18 -1.30 -15.54
C LYS A 561 13.32 -0.46 -16.14
N ASN A 562 13.32 -0.26 -17.46
CA ASN A 562 14.27 0.57 -18.17
C ASN A 562 13.96 2.08 -18.07
N GLY A 563 12.93 2.47 -17.31
CA GLY A 563 12.50 3.85 -17.10
C GLY A 563 11.46 4.36 -18.12
N THR A 564 11.23 3.65 -19.23
CA THR A 564 10.26 4.07 -20.25
C THR A 564 8.84 3.97 -19.71
N LEU A 565 8.12 5.09 -19.71
CA LEU A 565 6.68 5.12 -19.49
C LEU A 565 5.97 4.75 -20.79
N TRP A 566 5.22 3.65 -20.77
CA TRP A 566 4.38 3.21 -21.88
C TRP A 566 2.97 3.75 -21.70
N LEU A 567 2.56 4.64 -22.59
CA LEU A 567 1.22 5.21 -22.61
C LEU A 567 0.26 4.29 -23.32
N ASP A 568 -0.97 4.16 -22.83
CA ASP A 568 -2.01 3.45 -23.56
C ASP A 568 -2.54 4.26 -24.76
N HIS A 569 -2.79 3.58 -25.88
CA HIS A 569 -3.40 4.22 -27.04
C HIS A 569 -4.37 3.29 -27.78
N PRO A 570 -5.64 3.68 -27.99
CA PRO A 570 -6.27 4.89 -27.46
C PRO A 570 -6.29 4.89 -25.92
N SER A 571 -6.28 6.06 -25.31
CA SER A 571 -6.22 6.14 -23.84
C SER A 571 -7.57 5.81 -23.21
N VAL A 572 -7.57 4.78 -22.37
CA VAL A 572 -8.75 4.20 -21.69
C VAL A 572 -8.49 3.93 -20.20
N GLY A 573 -7.23 3.88 -19.76
CA GLY A 573 -6.82 3.50 -18.39
C GLY A 573 -6.90 4.60 -17.33
N GLY A 574 -7.27 5.83 -17.72
CA GLY A 574 -7.45 6.95 -16.80
C GLY A 574 -6.63 8.18 -17.18
N SER A 575 -6.20 8.96 -16.19
CA SER A 575 -5.36 10.15 -16.43
C SER A 575 -3.98 9.73 -16.93
N SER A 576 -3.64 10.20 -18.13
CA SER A 576 -2.39 9.91 -18.81
C SER A 576 -1.78 11.21 -19.36
N PRO A 577 -0.44 11.36 -19.41
CA PRO A 577 0.22 12.47 -20.09
C PRO A 577 -0.25 12.62 -21.54
N VAL A 578 -0.60 13.84 -21.94
CA VAL A 578 -1.16 14.09 -23.27
C VAL A 578 -0.06 14.27 -24.32
N VAL A 579 0.37 13.17 -24.95
CA VAL A 579 1.19 13.18 -26.16
C VAL A 579 0.28 13.06 -27.39
N SER A 580 0.45 13.94 -28.38
CA SER A 580 -0.32 13.87 -29.62
C SER A 580 0.14 12.68 -30.47
N ILE A 581 -0.75 11.69 -30.61
CA ILE A 581 -0.56 10.46 -31.38
C ILE A 581 -1.70 10.38 -32.40
N ALA A 582 -1.35 10.33 -33.68
CA ALA A 582 -2.29 10.17 -34.78
C ALA A 582 -2.12 8.79 -35.42
N MET A 583 -3.20 8.02 -35.47
CA MET A 583 -3.27 6.71 -36.11
C MET A 583 -4.17 6.78 -37.35
N ASP A 584 -3.72 6.22 -38.46
CA ASP A 584 -4.47 6.13 -39.73
C ASP A 584 -4.70 4.67 -40.12
N GLY A 585 -5.89 4.35 -40.63
CA GLY A 585 -6.29 3.03 -41.13
C GLY A 585 -7.81 2.93 -41.31
N GLU A 586 -8.28 2.18 -42.31
CA GLU A 586 -9.71 2.12 -42.69
C GLU A 586 -10.56 1.24 -41.76
N ASP A 587 -9.97 0.19 -41.17
CA ASP A 587 -10.62 -0.73 -40.23
C ASP A 587 -9.58 -1.04 -39.13
N LEU A 588 -9.44 -0.19 -38.12
CA LEU A 588 -8.50 -0.45 -37.03
C LEU A 588 -9.12 -1.45 -36.05
N ARG A 589 -8.41 -2.56 -35.78
CA ARG A 589 -8.85 -3.55 -34.79
C ARG A 589 -7.82 -3.67 -33.67
N TYR A 590 -8.20 -3.19 -32.50
CA TYR A 590 -7.39 -3.34 -31.29
C TYR A 590 -7.62 -4.72 -30.68
N PHE A 591 -6.54 -5.34 -30.22
CA PHE A 591 -6.60 -6.58 -29.43
C PHE A 591 -5.87 -6.38 -28.11
N ASN A 592 -6.30 -7.16 -27.13
CA ASN A 592 -5.69 -7.22 -25.80
C ASN A 592 -5.89 -8.64 -25.26
N GLN A 593 -4.80 -9.28 -24.86
CA GLN A 593 -4.80 -10.54 -24.14
C GLN A 593 -3.89 -10.46 -22.92
N HIS A 594 -4.12 -11.32 -21.92
CA HIS A 594 -3.26 -11.38 -20.75
C HIS A 594 -1.82 -11.79 -21.14
N SER A 595 -0.84 -11.09 -20.59
CA SER A 595 0.60 -11.28 -20.90
C SER A 595 1.13 -12.68 -20.60
N ALA A 596 0.46 -13.42 -19.72
CA ALA A 596 0.74 -14.84 -19.45
C ALA A 596 0.53 -15.75 -20.67
N PHE A 597 -0.31 -15.37 -21.64
CA PHE A 597 -0.50 -16.11 -22.89
C PHE A 597 0.64 -15.88 -23.90
N VAL A 598 1.53 -14.92 -23.66
CA VAL A 598 2.70 -14.67 -24.50
C VAL A 598 3.82 -15.65 -24.13
N GLN A 599 4.14 -16.54 -25.06
CA GLN A 599 5.03 -17.67 -24.82
C GLN A 599 6.51 -17.26 -24.67
N ALA A 600 6.95 -16.22 -25.37
CA ALA A 600 8.35 -15.80 -25.41
C ALA A 600 8.52 -14.30 -25.73
N GLY A 601 9.72 -13.78 -25.48
CA GLY A 601 10.15 -12.42 -25.80
C GLY A 601 10.14 -11.47 -24.60
N GLU A 602 10.79 -10.31 -24.79
CA GLU A 602 10.87 -9.25 -23.79
C GLU A 602 9.60 -8.39 -23.76
N LEU A 603 9.32 -7.77 -22.60
CA LEU A 603 8.13 -6.91 -22.39
C LEU A 603 6.84 -7.56 -22.92
N LYS A 604 6.58 -8.81 -22.50
CA LYS A 604 5.40 -9.60 -22.90
C LYS A 604 4.10 -8.82 -22.83
N TRP A 605 3.93 -8.01 -21.79
CA TRP A 605 2.74 -7.16 -21.58
C TRP A 605 2.59 -6.01 -22.58
N VAL A 606 3.67 -5.55 -23.23
CA VAL A 606 3.58 -4.62 -24.37
C VAL A 606 3.10 -5.36 -25.60
N ALA A 607 3.63 -6.56 -25.84
CA ALA A 607 3.30 -7.36 -27.01
C ALA A 607 1.92 -8.04 -26.93
N ALA A 608 1.32 -8.12 -25.74
CA ALA A 608 0.04 -8.76 -25.51
C ALA A 608 -1.17 -7.90 -25.93
N SER A 609 -0.94 -6.64 -26.26
CA SER A 609 -1.91 -5.75 -26.87
C SER A 609 -1.37 -5.18 -28.17
N GLY A 610 -2.27 -4.79 -29.09
CA GLY A 610 -1.85 -4.13 -30.32
C GLY A 610 -3.02 -3.68 -31.18
N VAL A 611 -2.68 -3.25 -32.39
CA VAL A 611 -3.64 -2.86 -33.44
C VAL A 611 -3.34 -3.58 -34.74
N GLU A 612 -4.40 -4.02 -35.41
CA GLU A 612 -4.38 -4.53 -36.78
C GLU A 612 -4.98 -3.52 -37.76
N GLY A 613 -4.43 -3.48 -38.98
CA GLY A 613 -4.95 -2.65 -40.07
C GLY A 613 -4.51 -1.18 -40.04
N ALA A 614 -3.54 -0.82 -39.20
CA ALA A 614 -2.93 0.51 -39.20
C ALA A 614 -2.08 0.73 -40.46
N ASN A 615 -2.31 1.84 -41.17
CA ASN A 615 -1.51 2.30 -42.30
C ASN A 615 -0.37 3.20 -41.85
N SER A 616 -0.60 4.06 -40.87
CA SER A 616 0.46 4.89 -40.30
C SER A 616 0.19 5.30 -38.85
N LEU A 617 1.29 5.57 -38.13
CA LEU A 617 1.30 6.12 -36.77
C LEU A 617 2.24 7.32 -36.77
N THR A 618 1.76 8.49 -36.30
CA THR A 618 2.56 9.70 -36.14
C THR A 618 2.55 10.15 -34.69
N VAL A 619 3.74 10.36 -34.11
CA VAL A 619 3.92 10.84 -32.73
C VAL A 619 4.50 12.24 -32.76
N SER A 620 3.87 13.19 -32.07
CA SER A 620 4.44 14.52 -31.82
C SER A 620 5.53 14.44 -30.75
N LEU A 621 6.77 14.79 -31.12
CA LEU A 621 7.95 14.78 -30.25
C LEU A 621 8.31 16.17 -29.70
N ALA A 622 7.89 17.25 -30.35
CA ALA A 622 8.17 18.62 -29.93
C ALA A 622 7.11 19.62 -30.43
N PRO A 623 6.89 20.73 -29.70
CA PRO A 623 5.87 21.75 -30.01
C PRO A 623 6.12 22.50 -31.32
N ALA A 624 7.39 22.68 -31.69
CA ALA A 624 7.79 23.52 -32.80
C ALA A 624 9.01 22.93 -33.53
N PRO A 625 9.18 23.23 -34.83
CA PRO A 625 10.34 22.80 -35.59
C PRO A 625 11.65 23.21 -34.95
N SER A 626 12.53 22.22 -34.78
CA SER A 626 13.91 22.39 -34.35
C SER A 626 14.85 21.61 -35.26
N LYS A 627 16.16 21.76 -35.05
CA LYS A 627 17.14 20.82 -35.62
C LYS A 627 16.70 19.38 -35.35
N PRO A 628 16.69 18.51 -36.37
CA PRO A 628 16.42 17.08 -36.18
C PRO A 628 17.33 16.51 -35.10
N ARG A 629 16.77 15.61 -34.29
CA ARG A 629 17.53 14.78 -33.35
C ARG A 629 17.50 13.35 -33.83
N SER A 630 18.55 12.63 -33.46
CA SER A 630 18.66 11.19 -33.63
C SER A 630 17.84 10.49 -32.55
N TYR A 631 17.02 9.52 -32.94
CA TYR A 631 16.27 8.66 -32.03
C TYR A 631 16.60 7.19 -32.29
N THR A 632 16.55 6.39 -31.22
CA THR A 632 16.39 4.94 -31.29
C THR A 632 14.90 4.63 -31.23
N VAL A 633 14.41 3.89 -32.21
CA VAL A 633 13.01 3.45 -32.31
C VAL A 633 12.97 1.94 -32.19
N ARG A 634 12.15 1.40 -31.29
CA ARG A 634 11.88 -0.04 -31.20
C ARG A 634 10.42 -0.31 -31.48
N LEU A 635 10.18 -1.24 -32.40
CA LEU A 635 8.85 -1.67 -32.80
C LEU A 635 8.59 -3.05 -32.24
N HIS A 636 7.49 -3.19 -31.50
CA HIS A 636 7.05 -4.42 -30.87
C HIS A 636 5.94 -5.07 -31.72
N PHE A 637 6.05 -6.39 -31.92
CA PHE A 637 5.07 -7.17 -32.66
C PHE A 637 4.78 -8.50 -31.96
N LEU A 638 3.58 -9.01 -32.17
CA LEU A 638 3.15 -10.36 -31.82
C LEU A 638 1.96 -10.72 -32.71
N GLU A 639 1.98 -11.89 -33.34
CA GLU A 639 0.79 -12.41 -34.04
C GLU A 639 -0.12 -13.12 -33.02
N PRO A 640 -1.30 -12.56 -32.68
CA PRO A 640 -2.19 -13.14 -31.68
C PRO A 640 -3.05 -14.28 -32.24
N ASN A 641 -3.22 -14.33 -33.57
CA ASN A 641 -4.07 -15.31 -34.23
C ASN A 641 -3.25 -16.55 -34.64
N ASP A 642 -3.94 -17.65 -34.95
CA ASP A 642 -3.33 -18.88 -35.49
C ASP A 642 -3.02 -18.75 -37.00
N ASN A 643 -2.31 -17.68 -37.35
CA ASN A 643 -1.87 -17.43 -38.72
C ASN A 643 -0.61 -18.25 -39.03
N GLN A 644 -0.51 -18.71 -40.27
CA GLN A 644 0.70 -19.31 -40.82
C GLN A 644 1.60 -18.25 -41.45
N ALA A 645 2.88 -18.60 -41.65
CA ALA A 645 3.81 -17.77 -42.40
C ALA A 645 3.23 -17.37 -43.77
N LYS A 646 3.55 -16.15 -44.22
CA LYS A 646 3.06 -15.48 -45.44
C LYS A 646 1.60 -15.03 -45.44
N GLN A 647 0.79 -15.37 -44.43
CA GLN A 647 -0.59 -14.87 -44.36
C GLN A 647 -0.67 -13.41 -43.91
N ARG A 648 0.34 -12.93 -43.18
CA ARG A 648 0.50 -11.52 -42.81
C ARG A 648 1.90 -11.04 -43.17
N VAL A 649 1.98 -10.20 -44.20
CA VAL A 649 3.24 -9.65 -44.73
C VAL A 649 3.04 -8.18 -45.05
N PHE A 650 3.95 -7.33 -44.57
CA PHE A 650 3.88 -5.88 -44.80
C PHE A 650 5.27 -5.24 -44.74
N ASP A 651 5.43 -4.09 -45.39
CA ASP A 651 6.62 -3.25 -45.24
C ASP A 651 6.46 -2.29 -44.07
N VAL A 652 7.58 -1.93 -43.44
CA VAL A 652 7.63 -0.89 -42.40
C VAL A 652 8.60 0.21 -42.82
N HIS A 653 8.15 1.45 -42.76
CA HIS A 653 8.96 2.63 -43.02
C HIS A 653 9.02 3.53 -41.78
N LEU A 654 10.19 4.09 -41.49
CA LEU A 654 10.39 5.12 -40.48
C LEU A 654 10.84 6.39 -41.18
N GLN A 655 10.11 7.49 -40.99
CA GLN A 655 10.42 8.78 -41.64
C GLN A 655 10.56 8.64 -43.18
N GLY A 656 9.72 7.82 -43.80
CA GLY A 656 9.74 7.53 -45.23
C GLY A 656 10.84 6.55 -45.69
N GLN A 657 11.80 6.18 -44.84
CA GLN A 657 12.82 5.17 -45.16
C GLN A 657 12.30 3.78 -44.84
N ARG A 658 12.36 2.86 -45.80
CA ARG A 658 11.97 1.45 -45.58
C ARG A 658 12.99 0.78 -44.66
N VAL A 659 12.53 0.31 -43.51
CA VAL A 659 13.37 -0.33 -42.48
C VAL A 659 13.10 -1.82 -42.32
N LEU A 660 11.91 -2.29 -42.72
CA LEU A 660 11.59 -3.72 -42.86
C LEU A 660 10.91 -3.94 -44.22
N ASN A 661 11.39 -4.95 -44.95
CA ASN A 661 10.88 -5.34 -46.26
C ASN A 661 10.22 -6.72 -46.16
N GLU A 662 9.00 -6.85 -46.67
CA GLU A 662 8.20 -8.10 -46.66
C GLU A 662 8.21 -8.78 -45.28
N PHE A 663 7.94 -7.99 -44.23
CA PHE A 663 8.05 -8.46 -42.86
C PHE A 663 6.91 -9.42 -42.52
N ASP A 664 7.29 -10.66 -42.23
CA ASP A 664 6.42 -11.72 -41.73
C ASP A 664 6.70 -11.94 -40.24
N VAL A 665 5.70 -11.58 -39.41
CA VAL A 665 5.81 -11.64 -37.94
C VAL A 665 5.98 -13.08 -37.46
N ILE A 666 5.25 -14.04 -38.04
CA ILE A 666 5.31 -15.46 -37.66
C ILE A 666 6.70 -16.03 -37.96
N LYS A 667 7.22 -15.79 -39.16
CA LYS A 667 8.56 -16.24 -39.55
C LYS A 667 9.63 -15.63 -38.64
N ALA A 668 9.49 -14.35 -38.33
CA ALA A 668 10.44 -13.62 -37.52
C ALA A 668 10.42 -14.07 -36.04
N ALA A 669 9.24 -14.25 -35.46
CA ALA A 669 9.03 -14.66 -34.06
C ALA A 669 9.13 -16.18 -33.84
N LYS A 670 9.14 -16.95 -34.93
CA LYS A 670 9.13 -18.42 -34.96
C LYS A 670 7.85 -19.00 -34.33
N GLY A 671 6.70 -18.43 -34.68
CA GLY A 671 5.38 -18.88 -34.23
C GLY A 671 4.47 -17.74 -33.75
N SER A 672 3.19 -18.07 -33.55
CA SER A 672 2.17 -17.19 -32.96
C SER A 672 2.38 -17.02 -31.46
N ASN A 673 1.80 -15.96 -30.87
CA ASN A 673 1.90 -15.64 -29.44
C ASN A 673 3.33 -15.52 -28.90
N ARG A 674 4.26 -15.08 -29.75
CA ARG A 674 5.66 -14.84 -29.40
C ARG A 674 6.01 -13.39 -29.70
N ALA A 675 6.46 -12.67 -28.68
CA ALA A 675 6.82 -11.26 -28.82
C ALA A 675 8.14 -11.13 -29.57
N ILE A 676 8.22 -10.15 -30.47
CA ILE A 676 9.44 -9.80 -31.18
C ILE A 676 9.62 -8.29 -31.27
N VAL A 677 10.87 -7.85 -31.10
CA VAL A 677 11.26 -6.43 -31.15
C VAL A 677 12.19 -6.19 -32.33
N ARG A 678 12.03 -5.05 -33.00
CA ARG A 678 12.93 -4.55 -34.05
C ARG A 678 13.43 -3.16 -33.67
N GLU A 679 14.74 -3.05 -33.47
CA GLU A 679 15.40 -1.81 -33.08
C GLU A 679 16.04 -1.12 -34.28
N PHE A 680 15.86 0.20 -34.36
CA PHE A 680 16.44 1.06 -35.38
C PHE A 680 17.07 2.27 -34.71
N LYS A 681 18.37 2.51 -34.94
CA LYS A 681 19.11 3.64 -34.38
C LYS A 681 19.30 4.72 -35.44
N GLY A 682 19.53 5.96 -35.01
CA GLY A 682 19.90 7.04 -35.92
C GLY A 682 18.72 7.72 -36.63
N ILE A 683 17.48 7.41 -36.24
CA ILE A 683 16.28 7.91 -36.92
C ILE A 683 16.14 9.40 -36.68
N GLN A 684 16.23 10.20 -37.73
CA GLN A 684 16.18 11.67 -37.64
C GLN A 684 14.74 12.17 -37.60
N ALA A 685 14.37 12.87 -36.54
CA ALA A 685 13.05 13.51 -36.40
C ALA A 685 13.17 14.89 -35.74
N SER A 686 12.35 15.85 -36.19
CA SER A 686 12.33 17.22 -35.66
C SER A 686 11.14 17.44 -34.72
N THR A 687 9.93 17.54 -35.28
CA THR A 687 8.67 17.77 -34.57
C THR A 687 7.90 16.49 -34.33
N SER A 688 7.93 15.55 -35.27
CA SER A 688 7.19 14.30 -35.20
C SER A 688 7.99 13.14 -35.76
N LEU A 689 7.59 11.94 -35.34
CA LEU A 689 8.09 10.67 -35.84
C LEU A 689 6.94 9.92 -36.50
N LYS A 690 7.09 9.61 -37.78
CA LYS A 690 6.12 8.87 -38.59
C LYS A 690 6.59 7.45 -38.86
N ILE A 691 5.67 6.51 -38.68
CA ILE A 691 5.80 5.09 -38.98
C ILE A 691 4.74 4.76 -40.02
N ASP A 692 5.13 4.25 -41.18
CA ASP A 692 4.20 3.76 -42.20
C ASP A 692 4.26 2.23 -42.26
N LEU A 693 3.09 1.60 -42.27
CA LEU A 693 2.87 0.16 -42.35
C LEU A 693 2.14 -0.11 -43.68
N LYS A 694 2.78 -0.78 -44.63
CA LYS A 694 2.21 -1.01 -45.97
C LYS A 694 1.91 -2.50 -46.16
N ALA A 695 0.63 -2.86 -46.12
CA ALA A 695 0.19 -4.23 -46.33
C ALA A 695 0.62 -4.77 -47.70
N ILE A 696 1.14 -6.00 -47.73
CA ILE A 696 1.39 -6.79 -48.95
C ILE A 696 0.41 -7.98 -48.98
N THR A 697 0.23 -8.65 -47.85
CA THR A 697 -0.74 -9.73 -47.66
C THR A 697 -1.31 -9.67 -46.24
N GLY A 698 -2.61 -9.85 -46.09
CA GLY A 698 -3.29 -9.70 -44.80
C GLY A 698 -3.28 -8.26 -44.29
N ARG A 699 -3.61 -8.08 -43.01
CA ARG A 699 -3.65 -6.75 -42.36
C ARG A 699 -2.30 -6.46 -41.71
N THR A 700 -1.87 -5.21 -41.66
CA THR A 700 -0.71 -4.80 -40.85
C THR A 700 -0.97 -5.05 -39.36
N LEU A 701 0.09 -5.05 -38.56
CA LEU A 701 0.05 -5.33 -37.13
C LEU A 701 1.16 -4.55 -36.43
N LEU A 702 0.84 -3.91 -35.30
CA LEU A 702 1.81 -3.25 -34.43
C LEU A 702 1.33 -3.34 -32.98
N ALA A 703 2.19 -3.79 -32.06
CA ALA A 703 1.87 -3.89 -30.64
C ALA A 703 2.25 -2.62 -29.88
N GLY A 704 3.48 -2.14 -30.09
CA GLY A 704 3.95 -0.94 -29.41
C GLY A 704 5.19 -0.32 -30.03
N VAL A 705 5.47 0.91 -29.63
CA VAL A 705 6.57 1.74 -30.13
C VAL A 705 7.32 2.35 -28.94
N GLU A 706 8.61 2.09 -28.82
CA GLU A 706 9.50 2.80 -27.89
C GLU A 706 10.37 3.78 -28.69
N ILE A 707 10.40 5.04 -28.24
CA ILE A 707 11.15 6.15 -28.85
C ILE A 707 12.09 6.70 -27.78
N ILE A 708 13.40 6.71 -28.05
CA ILE A 708 14.43 7.21 -27.13
C ILE A 708 15.33 8.17 -27.90
N SER A 709 15.44 9.42 -27.45
CA SER A 709 16.41 10.37 -27.98
C SER A 709 17.82 9.83 -27.73
N ALA A 710 18.68 9.90 -28.75
CA ALA A 710 20.11 9.79 -28.52
C ALA A 710 20.55 10.99 -27.66
N GLU A 711 21.51 10.75 -26.76
CA GLU A 711 22.17 11.81 -25.97
C GLU A 711 22.91 12.80 -26.86
#